data_AF-Q749L1-F1
#
_entry.id   AF-Q749L1-F1
#
_cell.length_a   1.000
_cell.length_b   1.000
_cell.length_c   1.000
_cell.angle_alpha   90.00
_cell.angle_beta   90.00
_cell.angle_gamma   90.00
#
_symmetry.space_group_name_H-M   'P 1'
#
loop_
_entity.id
_entity.type
_entity.pdbx_description
1 polymer ?
#
loop_
_entity_poly.entity_id
_entity_poly.type
_entity_poly.pdbx_seq_one_letter_code
_entity_poly.pdbx_strand_id
1 'polypeptide(L)'
;MSRKVTKYSAVLAVSLFAAALAGCGSENKEGTVGTGPGGVATVGDTACVQCHSAVVDPLTGESIITQYTRSFHYSKGVGCEGCHGGGAQHNGVGPLPFPLAGQSEAQIAARCASCHNGVIAPLSSSPNFVNGNHANPFGGEEAKENLCSRCHSHEGAIFGAQAGFTGDGNILRNAAYQPVYPQDPETFNVMTCATCHQHGGAQRQVFTQISTAGVPNSRRTVAWDPNRNSINDQYDLCTSCHTVNTMTGTLIGSGNVLQIFTSNAVGSGTKSVTTAPFYHNTRWFRTLPSTHYDFPESKTTASGTTIEGYVIRRNTANPCFDCHGHEFQTNTRRLAGADRPNTIFLDWGQSAHGGKLLQAKVAAAALASSGAAEVDDVMKAGATDATAPGWTHYNWDDTASRGACQRCHTSTGASNFLNNPAGYDRTGAGNSFTHLAGWTSSNKRSDQNELLYCWGCHTKAGTGELRNPGAITEVYPGINSTSTGTTGLDVTVSYPDIKGSNVCMGCHLGREVGDNIKAITDADGILGFVNSHYLTAGGQLFGTTGYEYATRSYANPAFFQHDKIGTAAAPGTGTNGPCAGCHMTTPTSHLFLPVTKDGTGAITAITSTACVTCHAGTFALTPEGLTAEEEEYVASLEALKAALAGKGILFFNAHPYFYRDTNANGIADPGETVSSNAFTNWAGVYGLALWQDVMGAAFNANLLIHDPGGYAHNRFYSKRLIWDSIDFIFDGVLNNDVTAAIDAQVTAARLDSATATAAKAYLGATRP
;
A
#
# COMPACT_ATOMS: atom_id res chain seq x y z
N MET A 1 72.64 43.80 -48.44
CA MET A 1 72.50 42.50 -47.74
C MET A 1 72.67 42.74 -46.24
N SER A 2 71.71 42.24 -45.46
CA SER A 2 71.63 42.31 -43.99
C SER A 2 72.91 41.83 -43.29
N ARG A 3 73.33 42.50 -42.20
CA ARG A 3 73.37 41.91 -40.84
C ARG A 3 74.05 42.78 -39.77
N LYS A 4 73.31 42.96 -38.67
CA LYS A 4 73.73 42.89 -37.25
C LYS A 4 74.27 44.15 -36.56
N VAL A 5 73.37 44.88 -35.89
CA VAL A 5 73.60 45.43 -34.54
C VAL A 5 72.30 45.30 -33.74
N THR A 6 72.35 44.56 -32.62
CA THR A 6 71.74 44.81 -31.29
C THR A 6 71.55 43.50 -30.53
N LYS A 7 72.47 43.20 -29.60
CA LYS A 7 72.37 42.13 -28.60
C LYS A 7 72.53 42.76 -27.20
N TYR A 8 71.46 43.30 -26.62
CA TYR A 8 71.41 43.63 -25.18
C TYR A 8 69.97 43.58 -24.67
N SER A 9 69.37 42.39 -24.54
CA SER A 9 68.12 42.21 -23.77
C SER A 9 67.92 40.81 -23.17
N ALA A 10 68.95 39.96 -23.11
CA ALA A 10 68.78 38.58 -22.63
C ALA A 10 68.84 38.41 -21.09
N VAL A 11 69.15 39.46 -20.31
CA VAL A 11 69.30 39.33 -18.85
C VAL A 11 68.00 39.62 -18.08
N LEU A 12 67.02 40.33 -18.65
CA LEU A 12 65.74 40.56 -17.97
C LEU A 12 64.69 39.44 -18.17
N ALA A 13 64.90 38.51 -19.10
CA ALA A 13 63.96 37.42 -19.36
C ALA A 13 64.12 36.21 -18.41
N VAL A 14 65.25 36.09 -17.71
CA VAL A 14 65.50 34.93 -16.83
C VAL A 14 64.87 35.12 -15.44
N SER A 15 64.63 36.36 -14.99
CA SER A 15 64.04 36.63 -13.67
C SER A 15 62.52 36.46 -13.63
N LEU A 16 61.82 36.59 -14.77
CA LEU A 16 60.37 36.42 -14.85
C LEU A 16 59.94 34.97 -15.13
N PHE A 17 60.84 34.11 -15.63
CA PHE A 17 60.53 32.69 -15.81
C PHE A 17 60.68 31.85 -14.55
N ALA A 18 61.45 32.29 -13.54
CA ALA A 18 61.57 31.56 -12.29
C ALA A 18 60.34 31.71 -11.37
N ALA A 19 59.63 32.85 -11.44
CA ALA A 19 58.42 33.07 -10.65
C ALA A 19 57.17 32.34 -11.20
N ALA A 20 57.16 31.96 -12.48
CA ALA A 20 56.06 31.20 -13.07
C ALA A 20 56.20 29.67 -12.90
N LEU A 21 57.38 29.16 -12.53
CA LEU A 21 57.59 27.74 -12.19
C LEU A 21 57.69 27.47 -10.69
N ALA A 22 57.75 28.50 -9.84
CA ALA A 22 57.78 28.33 -8.39
C ALA A 22 56.40 28.00 -7.76
N GLY A 23 55.37 27.77 -8.57
CA GLY A 23 54.01 27.50 -8.10
C GLY A 23 53.51 26.06 -8.26
N CYS A 24 54.25 25.14 -8.87
CA CYS A 24 53.72 23.80 -9.14
C CYS A 24 54.82 22.72 -9.22
N GLY A 25 55.36 22.33 -8.07
CA GLY A 25 56.26 21.19 -8.00
C GLY A 25 56.82 21.00 -6.59
N SER A 26 56.45 19.88 -5.95
CA SER A 26 56.93 19.36 -4.66
C SER A 26 56.81 20.34 -3.48
N GLU A 27 55.95 20.12 -2.49
CA GLU A 27 56.42 19.41 -1.29
C GLU A 27 55.30 18.90 -0.35
N ASN A 28 54.01 19.04 -0.68
CA ASN A 28 52.92 18.61 0.25
C ASN A 28 52.17 17.34 -0.21
N LYS A 29 52.82 16.39 -0.89
CA LYS A 29 52.16 15.19 -1.46
C LYS A 29 51.77 14.13 -0.44
N GLU A 30 52.27 14.21 0.80
CA GLU A 30 51.79 13.38 1.90
C GLU A 30 50.79 14.18 2.70
N GLY A 31 49.57 14.29 2.18
CA GLY A 31 48.46 14.63 3.07
C GLY A 31 48.41 13.58 4.18
N THR A 32 48.11 14.02 5.39
CA THR A 32 47.90 13.18 6.58
C THR A 32 47.11 11.93 6.19
N VAL A 33 47.57 10.74 6.63
CA VAL A 33 46.95 9.42 6.36
C VAL A 33 45.44 9.57 6.24
N GLY A 34 44.96 9.54 5.00
CA GLY A 34 43.61 10.00 4.71
C GLY A 34 42.60 8.99 5.22
N THR A 35 41.53 9.47 5.84
CA THR A 35 40.37 8.63 6.21
C THR A 35 39.52 8.24 4.98
N GLY A 36 40.04 8.41 3.76
CA GLY A 36 39.36 8.07 2.51
C GLY A 36 39.46 6.58 2.13
N PRO A 37 38.68 6.12 1.14
CA PRO A 37 38.77 4.74 0.66
C PRO A 37 40.19 4.41 0.19
N GLY A 38 40.80 3.38 0.79
CA GLY A 38 42.18 2.98 0.52
C GLY A 38 43.26 3.67 1.36
N GLY A 39 42.90 4.53 2.33
CA GLY A 39 43.86 5.18 3.24
C GLY A 39 44.66 6.32 2.61
N VAL A 40 44.25 6.79 1.43
CA VAL A 40 44.97 7.81 0.64
C VAL A 40 44.44 9.21 1.00
N ALA A 41 45.34 10.18 1.15
CA ALA A 41 45.00 11.56 1.48
C ALA A 41 44.13 12.24 0.42
N THR A 42 43.20 13.09 0.83
CA THR A 42 42.35 13.88 -0.08
C THR A 42 42.97 15.24 -0.37
N VAL A 43 42.80 15.76 -1.60
CA VAL A 43 43.28 17.10 -2.01
C VAL A 43 42.17 18.16 -2.08
N GLY A 44 40.90 17.73 -2.00
CA GLY A 44 39.72 18.59 -2.03
C GLY A 44 39.22 18.94 -3.43
N ASP A 45 37.90 19.12 -3.54
CA ASP A 45 37.20 19.26 -4.83
C ASP A 45 37.64 20.47 -5.67
N THR A 46 38.07 21.56 -5.03
CA THR A 46 38.49 22.79 -5.74
C THR A 46 39.62 22.52 -6.73
N ALA A 47 40.58 21.66 -6.38
CA ALA A 47 41.68 21.29 -7.27
C ALA A 47 41.17 20.51 -8.50
N CYS A 48 40.21 19.61 -8.30
CA CYS A 48 39.60 18.83 -9.38
C CYS A 48 38.82 19.75 -10.35
N VAL A 49 38.00 20.66 -9.82
CA VAL A 49 37.14 21.57 -10.61
C VAL A 49 37.97 22.47 -11.52
N GLN A 50 39.14 22.93 -11.09
CA GLN A 50 40.03 23.79 -11.90
C GLN A 50 40.39 23.13 -13.25
N CYS A 51 40.67 21.83 -13.26
CA CYS A 51 41.03 21.10 -14.48
C CYS A 51 39.83 20.47 -15.18
N HIS A 52 38.81 20.01 -14.44
CA HIS A 52 37.68 19.27 -14.99
C HIS A 52 36.44 20.12 -15.30
N SER A 53 36.46 21.44 -15.07
CA SER A 53 35.35 22.35 -15.37
C SER A 53 34.82 22.27 -16.81
N ALA A 54 35.70 22.01 -17.77
CA ALA A 54 35.38 21.89 -19.20
C ALA A 54 35.02 20.45 -19.64
N VAL A 55 35.11 19.45 -18.74
CA VAL A 55 34.73 18.08 -19.08
C VAL A 55 33.21 17.98 -19.13
N VAL A 56 32.72 17.35 -20.19
CA VAL A 56 31.29 17.16 -20.42
C VAL A 56 30.93 15.68 -20.40
N ASP A 57 29.71 15.38 -19.95
CA ASP A 57 29.09 14.07 -20.15
C ASP A 57 28.91 13.84 -21.66
N PRO A 58 29.49 12.78 -22.24
CA PRO A 58 29.50 12.56 -23.69
C PRO A 58 28.10 12.33 -24.27
N LEU A 59 27.14 11.86 -23.47
CA LEU A 59 25.77 11.65 -23.94
C LEU A 59 24.98 12.96 -23.94
N THR A 60 25.24 13.84 -22.97
CA THR A 60 24.43 15.06 -22.80
C THR A 60 25.09 16.35 -23.29
N GLY A 61 26.42 16.37 -23.43
CA GLY A 61 27.20 17.58 -23.70
C GLY A 61 27.26 18.56 -22.52
N GLU A 62 26.68 18.22 -21.37
CA GLU A 62 26.63 19.09 -20.20
C GLU A 62 27.88 18.90 -19.33
N SER A 63 28.38 19.99 -18.73
CA SER A 63 29.51 19.92 -17.81
C SER A 63 29.22 18.97 -16.64
N ILE A 64 30.16 18.04 -16.40
CA ILE A 64 30.06 17.09 -15.28
C ILE A 64 30.07 17.81 -13.93
N ILE A 65 30.70 18.98 -13.85
CA ILE A 65 30.70 19.82 -12.65
C ILE A 65 29.32 20.43 -12.41
N THR A 66 28.63 20.88 -13.47
CA THR A 66 27.25 21.36 -13.36
C THR A 66 26.29 20.24 -12.94
N GLN A 67 26.48 19.03 -13.47
CA GLN A 67 25.69 17.87 -13.07
C GLN A 67 25.93 17.51 -11.59
N TYR A 68 27.19 17.50 -11.17
CA TYR A 68 27.60 17.21 -9.79
C TYR A 68 27.06 18.23 -8.79
N THR A 69 27.19 19.52 -9.07
CA THR A 69 26.73 20.60 -8.17
C THR A 69 25.22 20.62 -7.93
N ARG A 70 24.42 20.02 -8.84
CA ARG A 70 22.97 19.81 -8.66
C ARG A 70 22.63 18.59 -7.80
N SER A 71 23.61 17.75 -7.47
CA SER A 71 23.36 16.46 -6.82
C SER A 71 23.17 16.55 -5.31
N PHE A 72 22.50 15.52 -4.77
CA PHE A 72 22.43 15.31 -3.33
C PHE A 72 23.80 14.96 -2.73
N HIS A 73 24.69 14.34 -3.51
CA HIS A 73 26.06 14.09 -3.08
C HIS A 73 26.81 15.39 -2.80
N TYR A 74 26.71 16.38 -3.69
CA TYR A 74 27.28 17.72 -3.45
C TYR A 74 26.68 18.37 -2.20
N SER A 75 25.35 18.39 -2.06
CA SER A 75 24.69 19.03 -0.90
C SER A 75 24.92 18.30 0.43
N LYS A 76 25.32 17.02 0.40
CA LYS A 76 25.72 16.24 1.58
C LYS A 76 27.25 16.14 1.77
N GLY A 77 28.04 16.86 0.97
CA GLY A 77 29.49 16.91 1.12
C GLY A 77 30.23 15.65 0.65
N VAL A 78 29.60 14.80 -0.18
CA VAL A 78 30.29 13.72 -0.89
C VAL A 78 31.03 14.32 -2.07
N GLY A 79 32.31 14.61 -1.85
CA GLY A 79 33.23 15.20 -2.84
C GLY A 79 33.59 14.25 -3.99
N CYS A 80 34.30 14.77 -4.99
CA CYS A 80 34.77 14.02 -6.16
C CYS A 80 35.56 12.77 -5.74
N GLU A 81 36.41 12.92 -4.73
CA GLU A 81 37.27 11.85 -4.18
C GLU A 81 36.47 10.77 -3.43
N GLY A 82 35.23 11.04 -3.02
CA GLY A 82 34.32 10.02 -2.47
C GLY A 82 33.94 8.97 -3.51
N CYS A 83 33.84 9.37 -4.79
CA CYS A 83 33.54 8.47 -5.91
C CYS A 83 34.81 8.02 -6.64
N HIS A 84 35.79 8.89 -6.84
CA HIS A 84 36.99 8.62 -7.64
C HIS A 84 38.18 8.10 -6.83
N GLY A 85 38.07 8.11 -5.49
CA GLY A 85 39.16 7.82 -4.57
C GLY A 85 39.98 9.07 -4.25
N GLY A 86 40.58 9.11 -3.06
CA GLY A 86 41.53 10.15 -2.68
C GLY A 86 42.90 9.95 -3.31
N GLY A 87 43.71 10.98 -3.27
CA GLY A 87 45.15 10.90 -3.50
C GLY A 87 45.69 11.99 -4.41
N ALA A 88 46.98 12.28 -4.25
CA ALA A 88 47.72 13.15 -5.17
C ALA A 88 47.87 12.57 -6.59
N GLN A 89 47.33 11.37 -6.86
CA GLN A 89 47.40 10.64 -8.13
C GLN A 89 46.41 11.16 -9.20
N HIS A 90 46.07 12.45 -9.15
CA HIS A 90 45.69 13.23 -10.34
C HIS A 90 46.38 14.60 -10.35
N ASN A 91 47.68 14.60 -10.02
CA ASN A 91 48.68 15.63 -10.39
C ASN A 91 49.99 14.93 -10.87
N GLY A 92 49.86 14.04 -11.85
CA GLY A 92 50.99 13.51 -12.63
C GLY A 92 51.79 12.34 -12.03
N VAL A 93 51.26 11.56 -11.07
CA VAL A 93 52.02 10.44 -10.45
C VAL A 93 51.26 9.11 -10.33
N GLY A 94 50.16 8.92 -11.06
CA GLY A 94 49.46 7.64 -11.13
C GLY A 94 48.04 7.80 -11.68
N PRO A 95 47.34 6.71 -12.02
CA PRO A 95 45.90 6.78 -12.28
C PRO A 95 45.14 7.09 -10.98
N LEU A 96 43.95 7.71 -11.09
CA LEU A 96 42.99 7.74 -9.97
C LEU A 96 42.74 6.30 -9.47
N PRO A 97 42.46 6.09 -8.17
CA PRO A 97 42.08 4.77 -7.67
C PRO A 97 40.85 4.20 -8.40
N PHE A 98 39.89 5.06 -8.76
CA PHE A 98 38.68 4.69 -9.50
C PHE A 98 38.46 5.64 -10.70
N PRO A 99 39.20 5.47 -11.80
CA PRO A 99 38.94 6.23 -13.01
C PRO A 99 37.63 5.73 -13.61
N LEU A 100 36.62 6.58 -13.78
CA LEU A 100 35.37 6.18 -14.46
C LEU A 100 35.49 6.30 -15.98
N ALA A 101 36.40 7.15 -16.47
CA ALA A 101 36.67 7.28 -17.90
C ALA A 101 37.27 5.98 -18.46
N GLY A 102 36.75 5.52 -19.60
CA GLY A 102 37.19 4.29 -20.26
C GLY A 102 36.72 2.99 -19.57
N GLN A 103 35.96 3.09 -18.48
CA GLN A 103 35.30 1.94 -17.87
C GLN A 103 34.02 1.61 -18.64
N SER A 104 33.66 0.33 -18.66
CA SER A 104 32.33 -0.10 -19.09
C SER A 104 31.24 0.40 -18.14
N GLU A 105 30.01 0.50 -18.64
CA GLU A 105 28.84 0.84 -17.80
C GLU A 105 28.68 -0.09 -16.60
N ALA A 106 29.00 -1.38 -16.73
CA ALA A 106 28.98 -2.34 -15.62
C ALA A 106 29.99 -1.99 -14.52
N GLN A 107 31.19 -1.54 -14.89
CA GLN A 107 32.22 -1.10 -13.94
C GLN A 107 31.84 0.22 -13.25
N ILE A 108 31.22 1.15 -13.99
CA ILE A 108 30.68 2.39 -13.42
C ILE A 108 29.55 2.08 -12.42
N ALA A 109 28.62 1.21 -12.80
CA ALA A 109 27.53 0.77 -11.93
C ALA A 109 28.04 0.07 -10.66
N ALA A 110 29.08 -0.77 -10.78
CA ALA A 110 29.72 -1.43 -9.63
C ALA A 110 30.32 -0.41 -8.64
N ARG A 111 30.82 0.74 -9.13
CA ARG A 111 31.30 1.80 -8.25
C ARG A 111 30.15 2.40 -7.43
N CYS A 112 29.02 2.71 -8.05
CA CYS A 112 27.82 3.19 -7.34
C CYS A 112 27.32 2.14 -6.34
N ALA A 113 27.24 0.88 -6.76
CA ALA A 113 26.76 -0.23 -5.94
C ALA A 113 27.59 -0.48 -4.69
N SER A 114 28.87 -0.07 -4.65
CA SER A 114 29.71 -0.19 -3.45
C SER A 114 29.14 0.55 -2.22
N CYS A 115 28.37 1.63 -2.45
CA CYS A 115 27.66 2.36 -1.39
C CYS A 115 26.13 2.16 -1.49
N HIS A 116 25.57 2.10 -2.70
CA HIS A 116 24.14 1.91 -2.94
C HIS A 116 23.74 0.42 -2.92
N ASN A 117 24.20 -0.32 -1.92
CA ASN A 117 23.95 -1.75 -1.74
C ASN A 117 22.73 -2.07 -0.85
N GLY A 118 21.94 -1.07 -0.47
CA GLY A 118 20.84 -1.22 0.49
C GLY A 118 21.28 -1.27 1.97
N VAL A 119 22.59 -1.23 2.26
CA VAL A 119 23.14 -1.24 3.62
C VAL A 119 23.80 0.11 3.94
N ILE A 120 24.77 0.54 3.12
CA ILE A 120 25.49 1.81 3.34
C ILE A 120 24.61 3.01 2.97
N ALA A 121 23.97 2.97 1.81
CA ALA A 121 22.91 3.90 1.43
C ALA A 121 21.56 3.16 1.42
N PRO A 122 20.88 3.04 2.58
CA PRO A 122 19.69 2.19 2.72
C PRO A 122 18.47 2.67 1.91
N LEU A 123 18.48 3.93 1.44
CA LEU A 123 17.40 4.49 0.63
C LEU A 123 17.42 3.99 -0.83
N SER A 124 18.43 3.21 -1.22
CA SER A 124 18.62 2.73 -2.59
C SER A 124 19.30 1.37 -2.58
N SER A 125 18.85 0.46 -3.43
CA SER A 125 19.39 -0.91 -3.49
C SER A 125 19.71 -1.28 -4.94
N SER A 126 21.01 -1.34 -5.25
CA SER A 126 21.50 -1.92 -6.49
C SER A 126 21.02 -3.37 -6.69
N PRO A 127 20.98 -4.25 -5.66
CA PRO A 127 20.35 -5.57 -5.80
C PRO A 127 18.89 -5.50 -6.27
N ASN A 128 18.09 -4.58 -5.74
CA ASN A 128 16.68 -4.43 -6.14
C ASN A 128 16.57 -3.93 -7.58
N PHE A 129 17.48 -3.04 -8.00
CA PHE A 129 17.56 -2.60 -9.40
C PHE A 129 17.93 -3.75 -10.34
N VAL A 130 18.96 -4.54 -10.01
CA VAL A 130 19.43 -5.69 -10.80
C VAL A 130 18.37 -6.78 -10.93
N ASN A 131 17.63 -7.04 -9.85
CA ASN A 131 16.50 -7.97 -9.89
C ASN A 131 15.30 -7.39 -10.64
N GLY A 132 15.27 -6.08 -10.90
CA GLY A 132 14.25 -5.41 -11.66
C GLY A 132 14.33 -5.66 -13.17
N ASN A 133 13.19 -5.50 -13.86
CA ASN A 133 13.16 -5.54 -15.33
C ASN A 133 13.91 -4.36 -15.99
N HIS A 134 14.36 -3.36 -15.21
CA HIS A 134 15.21 -2.30 -15.73
C HIS A 134 16.59 -2.84 -16.15
N ALA A 135 17.21 -3.72 -15.36
CA ALA A 135 18.52 -4.29 -15.68
C ALA A 135 18.46 -5.37 -16.79
N ASN A 136 17.27 -5.85 -17.13
CA ASN A 136 17.03 -6.84 -18.18
C ASN A 136 15.85 -6.42 -19.08
N PRO A 137 15.98 -5.34 -19.87
CA PRO A 137 14.96 -4.99 -20.85
C PRO A 137 14.85 -6.11 -21.90
N PHE A 138 13.68 -6.25 -22.53
CA PHE A 138 13.37 -7.30 -23.51
C PHE A 138 14.48 -7.52 -24.56
N GLY A 139 14.56 -8.77 -25.04
CA GLY A 139 15.68 -9.34 -25.79
C GLY A 139 16.25 -8.47 -26.91
N GLY A 140 17.52 -8.10 -26.72
CA GLY A 140 18.53 -7.99 -27.77
C GLY A 140 18.28 -6.96 -28.86
N GLU A 141 17.52 -7.33 -29.89
CA GLU A 141 17.49 -6.64 -31.20
C GLU A 141 16.36 -5.60 -31.32
N GLU A 142 15.15 -5.88 -30.83
CA GLU A 142 14.04 -4.94 -30.91
C GLU A 142 14.31 -3.67 -30.08
N ALA A 143 14.98 -3.83 -28.94
CA ALA A 143 15.41 -2.71 -28.08
C ALA A 143 16.44 -1.80 -28.76
N LYS A 144 17.08 -2.27 -29.84
CA LYS A 144 18.08 -1.53 -30.62
C LYS A 144 17.45 -0.79 -31.81
N GLU A 145 16.14 -0.83 -32.01
CA GLU A 145 15.53 0.07 -32.99
C GLU A 145 15.48 1.52 -32.47
N ASN A 146 15.51 2.50 -33.37
CA ASN A 146 15.55 3.91 -32.98
C ASN A 146 14.39 4.33 -32.07
N LEU A 147 13.20 3.80 -32.35
CA LEU A 147 11.98 4.08 -31.59
C LEU A 147 11.95 3.36 -30.23
N CYS A 148 12.44 2.13 -30.19
CA CYS A 148 12.34 1.25 -29.04
C CYS A 148 13.43 1.53 -28.00
N SER A 149 14.64 1.85 -28.47
CA SER A 149 15.80 2.23 -27.65
C SER A 149 15.50 3.39 -26.70
N ARG A 150 14.61 4.31 -27.09
CA ARG A 150 14.12 5.39 -26.24
C ARG A 150 13.65 4.93 -24.85
N CYS A 151 13.03 3.76 -24.77
CA CYS A 151 12.51 3.21 -23.52
C CYS A 151 13.31 1.99 -23.04
N HIS A 152 14.04 1.33 -23.94
CA HIS A 152 14.66 0.03 -23.71
C HIS A 152 16.19 0.03 -23.71
N SER A 153 16.84 1.18 -23.96
CA SER A 153 18.30 1.33 -23.78
C SER A 153 18.71 2.58 -22.99
N HIS A 154 19.87 2.52 -22.36
CA HIS A 154 20.45 3.61 -21.56
C HIS A 154 20.63 4.90 -22.39
N GLU A 155 21.30 4.77 -23.53
CA GLU A 155 21.63 5.90 -24.38
C GLU A 155 20.41 6.43 -25.13
N GLY A 156 19.52 5.52 -25.59
CA GLY A 156 18.28 5.90 -26.25
C GLY A 156 17.37 6.71 -25.34
N ALA A 157 17.27 6.32 -24.06
CA ALA A 157 16.53 7.07 -23.05
C ALA A 157 17.09 8.48 -22.84
N ILE A 158 18.42 8.64 -22.77
CA ILE A 158 19.07 9.93 -22.56
C ILE A 158 18.91 10.83 -23.80
N PHE A 159 19.30 10.33 -24.98
CA PHE A 159 19.20 11.11 -26.22
C PHE A 159 17.76 11.50 -26.53
N GLY A 160 16.82 10.58 -26.33
CA GLY A 160 15.41 10.87 -26.51
C GLY A 160 14.89 11.90 -25.51
N ALA A 161 15.27 11.79 -24.23
CA ALA A 161 14.90 12.76 -23.20
C ALA A 161 15.39 14.17 -23.57
N GLN A 162 16.62 14.31 -24.08
CA GLN A 162 17.18 15.59 -24.52
C GLN A 162 16.52 16.13 -25.78
N ALA A 163 16.20 15.26 -26.74
CA ALA A 163 15.52 15.63 -27.98
C ALA A 163 14.03 15.96 -27.78
N GLY A 164 13.49 15.81 -26.56
CA GLY A 164 12.09 16.04 -26.29
C GLY A 164 11.17 14.92 -26.80
N PHE A 165 11.71 13.73 -27.08
CA PHE A 165 10.96 12.62 -27.68
C PHE A 165 10.06 11.88 -26.66
N THR A 166 9.42 12.63 -25.76
CA THR A 166 8.73 12.15 -24.55
C THR A 166 7.26 12.56 -24.61
N GLY A 167 6.34 11.63 -24.36
CA GLY A 167 4.92 11.95 -24.21
C GLY A 167 4.01 10.85 -24.73
N ASP A 168 2.91 11.24 -25.37
CA ASP A 168 1.92 10.31 -25.90
C ASP A 168 2.40 9.66 -27.22
N GLY A 169 1.56 8.78 -27.75
CA GLY A 169 1.76 8.08 -29.00
C GLY A 169 1.87 9.01 -30.21
N ASN A 170 1.31 10.22 -30.17
CA ASN A 170 1.48 11.18 -31.26
C ASN A 170 2.91 11.72 -31.30
N ILE A 171 3.50 12.00 -30.14
CA ILE A 171 4.92 12.36 -30.05
C ILE A 171 5.78 11.16 -30.45
N LEU A 172 5.51 9.98 -29.88
CA LEU A 172 6.34 8.79 -30.09
C LEU A 172 6.27 8.21 -31.51
N ARG A 173 5.17 8.41 -32.25
CA ARG A 173 5.05 7.98 -33.66
C ARG A 173 5.51 9.05 -34.65
N ASN A 174 5.81 10.26 -34.19
CA ASN A 174 6.29 11.31 -35.08
C ASN A 174 7.80 11.15 -35.32
N ALA A 175 8.15 10.61 -36.48
CA ALA A 175 9.55 10.44 -36.90
C ALA A 175 10.35 11.75 -36.87
N ALA A 176 9.70 12.90 -36.95
CA ALA A 176 10.38 14.19 -36.91
C ALA A 176 10.81 14.60 -35.49
N TYR A 177 10.32 13.93 -34.44
CA TYR A 177 10.77 14.13 -33.05
C TYR A 177 11.78 13.07 -32.61
N GLN A 178 11.99 12.02 -33.41
CA GLN A 178 12.98 11.00 -33.10
C GLN A 178 14.39 11.61 -33.12
N PRO A 179 15.22 11.35 -32.10
CA PRO A 179 16.61 11.80 -32.11
C PRO A 179 17.39 11.09 -33.23
N VAL A 180 18.37 11.80 -33.80
CA VAL A 180 19.44 11.17 -34.57
C VAL A 180 20.50 10.72 -33.58
N TYR A 181 20.70 9.41 -33.45
CA TYR A 181 21.71 8.89 -32.55
C TYR A 181 23.12 9.04 -33.14
N PRO A 182 24.09 9.55 -32.37
CA PRO A 182 25.47 9.70 -32.84
C PRO A 182 26.22 8.36 -32.97
N GLN A 183 25.69 7.30 -32.38
CA GLN A 183 26.22 5.94 -32.40
C GLN A 183 25.12 4.96 -32.79
N ASP A 184 25.53 3.80 -33.30
CA ASP A 184 24.62 2.73 -33.68
C ASP A 184 23.83 2.23 -32.46
N PRO A 185 22.50 2.30 -32.48
CA PRO A 185 21.64 1.69 -31.48
C PRO A 185 21.96 0.23 -31.18
N GLU A 186 22.54 -0.51 -32.14
CA GLU A 186 22.94 -1.89 -31.92
C GLU A 186 24.02 -2.06 -30.84
N THR A 187 24.71 -0.97 -30.51
CA THR A 187 25.77 -0.94 -29.49
C THR A 187 25.29 -0.40 -28.14
N PHE A 188 24.01 -0.05 -28.02
CA PHE A 188 23.47 0.52 -26.79
C PHE A 188 23.44 -0.45 -25.62
N ASN A 189 23.60 0.11 -24.43
CA ASN A 189 23.55 -0.60 -23.17
C ASN A 189 22.10 -0.77 -22.69
N VAL A 190 21.86 -1.81 -21.90
CA VAL A 190 20.63 -1.94 -21.09
C VAL A 190 20.52 -0.80 -20.08
N MET A 191 19.38 -0.63 -19.39
CA MET A 191 19.28 0.45 -18.38
C MET A 191 20.37 0.32 -17.32
N THR A 192 20.98 1.46 -16.97
CA THR A 192 22.00 1.56 -15.93
C THR A 192 21.58 2.61 -14.89
N CYS A 193 22.32 2.71 -13.79
CA CYS A 193 22.11 3.81 -12.83
C CYS A 193 22.20 5.18 -13.52
N ALA A 194 23.11 5.31 -14.50
CA ALA A 194 23.33 6.54 -15.25
C ALA A 194 22.18 6.87 -16.21
N THR A 195 21.23 5.97 -16.46
CA THR A 195 20.02 6.30 -17.24
C THR A 195 19.15 7.31 -16.49
N CYS A 196 18.97 7.08 -15.19
CA CYS A 196 18.13 7.92 -14.32
C CYS A 196 18.92 9.05 -13.67
N HIS A 197 20.19 8.78 -13.37
CA HIS A 197 21.06 9.69 -12.64
C HIS A 197 22.11 10.33 -13.55
N GLN A 198 22.32 11.62 -13.40
CA GLN A 198 23.42 12.35 -14.01
C GLN A 198 24.71 12.20 -13.16
N HIS A 199 25.82 12.74 -13.64
CA HIS A 199 27.08 12.74 -12.88
C HIS A 199 26.88 13.37 -11.49
N GLY A 200 27.40 12.70 -10.47
CA GLY A 200 27.14 13.05 -9.07
C GLY A 200 25.82 12.54 -8.51
N GLY A 201 24.95 11.86 -9.26
CA GLY A 201 23.79 11.14 -8.72
C GLY A 201 22.47 11.93 -8.65
N ALA A 202 22.43 13.18 -9.13
CA ALA A 202 21.16 13.89 -9.27
C ALA A 202 20.27 13.22 -10.33
N GLN A 203 18.96 13.44 -10.26
CA GLN A 203 18.06 12.96 -11.30
C GLN A 203 18.26 13.72 -12.62
N ARG A 204 18.21 13.02 -13.76
CA ARG A 204 18.25 13.65 -15.09
C ARG A 204 16.98 14.46 -15.37
N GLN A 205 17.17 15.64 -15.94
CA GLN A 205 16.06 16.41 -16.53
C GLN A 205 15.58 15.71 -17.81
N VAL A 206 14.27 15.55 -17.93
CA VAL A 206 13.63 15.08 -19.17
C VAL A 206 12.92 16.23 -19.86
N PHE A 207 12.90 16.22 -21.19
CA PHE A 207 12.18 17.19 -22.00
C PHE A 207 11.10 16.54 -22.86
N THR A 208 10.17 17.34 -23.34
CA THR A 208 9.14 16.98 -24.33
C THR A 208 9.08 18.03 -25.45
N GLN A 209 8.56 17.64 -26.60
CA GLN A 209 8.24 18.55 -27.69
C GLN A 209 6.80 19.05 -27.55
N ILE A 210 6.61 20.36 -27.59
CA ILE A 210 5.30 20.98 -27.77
C ILE A 210 5.24 21.70 -29.12
N SER A 211 4.06 21.70 -29.73
CA SER A 211 3.77 22.56 -30.87
C SER A 211 3.21 23.90 -30.41
N THR A 212 3.64 24.99 -31.04
CA THR A 212 3.03 26.30 -30.86
C THR A 212 1.70 26.31 -31.61
N ALA A 213 0.61 26.56 -30.89
CA ALA A 213 -0.72 26.66 -31.49
C ALA A 213 -0.73 27.64 -32.67
N GLY A 214 -1.26 27.20 -33.81
CA GLY A 214 -1.35 28.01 -35.03
C GLY A 214 -0.06 28.17 -35.84
N VAL A 215 1.06 27.57 -35.42
CA VAL A 215 2.32 27.61 -36.19
C VAL A 215 2.64 26.19 -36.70
N PRO A 216 2.38 25.88 -37.97
CA PRO A 216 2.73 24.58 -38.57
C PRO A 216 4.21 24.27 -38.36
N ASN A 217 4.53 23.03 -37.98
CA ASN A 217 5.89 22.54 -37.74
C ASN A 217 6.69 23.29 -36.66
N SER A 218 6.06 24.14 -35.85
CA SER A 218 6.73 24.71 -34.67
C SER A 218 7.05 23.59 -33.68
N ARG A 219 8.32 23.57 -33.23
CA ARG A 219 8.82 22.63 -32.25
C ARG A 219 9.51 23.42 -31.17
N ARG A 220 9.00 23.31 -29.94
CA ARG A 220 9.68 23.85 -28.78
C ARG A 220 9.94 22.71 -27.81
N THR A 221 11.20 22.54 -27.45
CA THR A 221 11.60 21.65 -26.38
C THR A 221 11.37 22.36 -25.05
N VAL A 222 10.61 21.72 -24.17
CA VAL A 222 10.31 22.20 -22.81
C VAL A 222 10.56 21.08 -21.81
N ALA A 223 10.79 21.44 -20.54
CA ALA A 223 10.89 20.45 -19.47
C ALA A 223 9.59 19.61 -19.42
N TRP A 224 9.75 18.29 -19.29
CA TRP A 224 8.65 17.38 -19.04
C TRP A 224 8.23 17.53 -17.56
N ASP A 225 7.00 17.99 -17.34
CA ASP A 225 6.43 18.28 -16.01
C ASP A 225 4.91 17.96 -16.01
N PRO A 226 4.52 16.67 -16.12
CA PRO A 226 3.11 16.28 -16.19
C PRO A 226 2.34 16.46 -14.87
N ASN A 227 3.00 16.61 -13.71
CA ASN A 227 2.33 16.95 -12.44
C ASN A 227 2.22 18.48 -12.20
N ARG A 228 2.86 19.31 -13.04
CA ARG A 228 2.76 20.78 -13.09
C ARG A 228 3.21 21.47 -11.83
N ASN A 229 4.25 20.95 -11.20
CA ASN A 229 4.81 21.56 -9.99
C ASN A 229 6.08 22.39 -10.27
N SER A 230 6.56 22.43 -11.52
CA SER A 230 7.74 23.16 -11.97
C SER A 230 9.06 22.72 -11.29
N ILE A 231 9.12 21.49 -10.81
CA ILE A 231 10.28 20.90 -10.15
C ILE A 231 10.61 19.59 -10.85
N ASN A 232 11.87 19.40 -11.25
CA ASN A 232 12.35 18.11 -11.76
C ASN A 232 12.35 17.06 -10.63
N ASP A 233 11.38 16.15 -10.66
CA ASP A 233 11.16 15.18 -9.60
C ASP A 233 10.98 13.73 -10.12
N GLN A 234 10.93 12.74 -9.22
CA GLN A 234 10.78 11.34 -9.61
C GLN A 234 9.57 11.09 -10.50
N TYR A 235 8.48 11.84 -10.33
CA TYR A 235 7.30 11.68 -11.16
C TYR A 235 7.63 12.01 -12.62
N ASP A 236 8.34 13.11 -12.88
CA ASP A 236 8.74 13.51 -14.23
C ASP A 236 9.60 12.43 -14.91
N LEU A 237 10.66 12.00 -14.23
CA LEU A 237 11.57 10.99 -14.78
C LEU A 237 10.83 9.67 -15.06
N CYS A 238 10.10 9.13 -14.08
CA CYS A 238 9.44 7.84 -14.22
C CYS A 238 8.35 7.88 -15.31
N THR A 239 7.54 8.94 -15.33
CA THR A 239 6.45 9.09 -16.31
C THR A 239 6.93 9.41 -17.72
N SER A 240 8.20 9.77 -17.90
CA SER A 240 8.77 9.91 -19.25
C SER A 240 8.76 8.60 -20.06
N CYS A 241 8.82 7.45 -19.38
CA CYS A 241 8.70 6.11 -19.97
C CYS A 241 7.38 5.42 -19.57
N HIS A 242 6.93 5.63 -18.32
CA HIS A 242 5.72 5.03 -17.75
C HIS A 242 4.60 6.08 -17.64
N THR A 243 4.16 6.58 -18.79
CA THR A 243 3.38 7.83 -18.82
C THR A 243 1.95 7.66 -18.27
N VAL A 244 1.53 8.60 -17.43
CA VAL A 244 0.16 8.67 -16.84
C VAL A 244 -0.68 9.71 -17.55
N ASN A 245 -0.17 10.94 -17.63
CA ASN A 245 -0.81 12.06 -18.30
C ASN A 245 0.17 12.67 -19.31
N THR A 246 -0.36 13.28 -20.36
CA THR A 246 0.40 14.16 -21.23
C THR A 246 0.83 15.42 -20.48
N MET A 247 1.75 16.20 -21.06
CA MET A 247 2.12 17.53 -20.53
C MET A 247 0.91 18.47 -20.38
N THR A 248 -0.12 18.30 -21.23
CA THR A 248 -1.37 19.07 -21.18
C THR A 248 -2.39 18.51 -20.18
N GLY A 249 -2.05 17.45 -19.44
CA GLY A 249 -2.91 16.84 -18.41
C GLY A 249 -3.89 15.80 -18.95
N THR A 250 -3.92 15.56 -20.26
CA THR A 250 -4.77 14.52 -20.86
C THR A 250 -4.35 13.15 -20.35
N LEU A 251 -5.29 12.33 -19.88
CA LEU A 251 -5.01 10.97 -19.42
C LEU A 251 -4.51 10.11 -20.59
N ILE A 252 -3.50 9.28 -20.36
CA ILE A 252 -3.01 8.34 -21.37
C ILE A 252 -3.76 7.01 -21.25
N GLY A 253 -4.18 6.46 -22.40
CA GLY A 253 -5.02 5.28 -22.46
C GLY A 253 -4.93 4.62 -23.83
N SER A 254 -6.08 4.16 -24.31
CA SER A 254 -6.25 3.61 -25.65
C SER A 254 -6.12 4.66 -26.77
N GLY A 255 -6.38 5.94 -26.46
CA GLY A 255 -6.60 7.00 -27.44
C GLY A 255 -8.07 7.19 -27.81
N ASN A 256 -8.95 6.33 -27.31
CA ASN A 256 -10.39 6.48 -27.47
C ASN A 256 -10.97 7.45 -26.42
N VAL A 257 -12.21 7.88 -26.65
CA VAL A 257 -13.01 8.54 -25.63
C VAL A 257 -13.65 7.46 -24.75
N LEU A 258 -13.21 7.37 -23.51
CA LEU A 258 -13.80 6.49 -22.51
C LEU A 258 -15.17 7.01 -22.09
N GLN A 259 -16.13 6.11 -21.93
CA GLN A 259 -17.41 6.40 -21.28
C GLN A 259 -17.35 5.85 -19.86
N ILE A 260 -17.35 6.74 -18.86
CA ILE A 260 -17.44 6.37 -17.44
C ILE A 260 -18.85 6.67 -16.91
N PHE A 261 -19.37 5.84 -16.01
CA PHE A 261 -20.72 6.00 -15.47
C PHE A 261 -20.74 7.07 -14.39
N THR A 262 -21.65 8.05 -14.48
CA THR A 262 -21.74 9.14 -13.48
C THR A 262 -22.75 8.86 -12.36
N SER A 263 -23.57 7.83 -12.53
CA SER A 263 -24.43 7.29 -11.46
C SER A 263 -24.81 5.84 -11.74
N ASN A 264 -25.28 5.20 -10.67
CA ASN A 264 -25.59 3.77 -10.65
C ASN A 264 -26.82 3.37 -11.46
N ALA A 265 -27.67 4.33 -11.83
CA ALA A 265 -28.89 4.03 -12.54
C ALA A 265 -28.57 3.71 -14.00
N VAL A 266 -29.06 2.56 -14.49
CA VAL A 266 -28.96 2.21 -15.92
C VAL A 266 -29.55 3.37 -16.74
N GLY A 267 -28.75 3.99 -17.60
CA GLY A 267 -29.15 5.14 -18.43
C GLY A 267 -28.93 6.52 -17.81
N SER A 268 -28.36 6.63 -16.61
CA SER A 268 -28.21 7.89 -15.84
C SER A 268 -27.08 8.83 -16.28
N GLY A 269 -26.57 8.66 -17.50
CA GLY A 269 -25.54 9.50 -18.09
C GLY A 269 -24.12 8.96 -17.90
N THR A 270 -23.36 9.06 -18.97
CA THR A 270 -21.92 8.80 -19.01
C THR A 270 -21.16 10.11 -19.13
N LYS A 271 -19.96 10.17 -18.55
CA LYS A 271 -19.00 11.24 -18.82
C LYS A 271 -18.00 10.73 -19.84
N SER A 272 -17.80 11.52 -20.89
CA SER A 272 -16.75 11.29 -21.88
C SER A 272 -15.41 11.73 -21.30
N VAL A 273 -14.47 10.80 -21.18
CA VAL A 273 -13.08 11.10 -20.84
C VAL A 273 -12.20 10.81 -22.05
N THR A 274 -11.68 11.88 -22.65
CA THR A 274 -10.72 11.76 -23.76
C THR A 274 -9.40 11.22 -23.24
N THR A 275 -8.93 10.13 -23.84
CA THR A 275 -7.58 9.62 -23.60
C THR A 275 -6.67 9.90 -24.79
N ALA A 276 -5.38 10.11 -24.53
CA ALA A 276 -4.35 10.10 -25.57
C ALA A 276 -3.79 8.67 -25.72
N PRO A 277 -3.50 8.20 -26.94
CA PRO A 277 -2.92 6.87 -27.11
C PRO A 277 -1.50 6.85 -26.55
N PHE A 278 -1.09 5.80 -25.85
CA PHE A 278 0.33 5.50 -25.66
C PHE A 278 0.94 4.76 -26.87
N TYR A 279 2.25 4.49 -26.86
CA TYR A 279 2.87 3.63 -27.88
C TYR A 279 2.30 2.20 -27.85
N HIS A 280 2.11 1.64 -26.64
CA HIS A 280 1.52 0.32 -26.42
C HIS A 280 0.04 0.39 -25.99
N ASN A 281 -0.74 1.29 -26.59
CA ASN A 281 -2.15 1.56 -26.29
C ASN A 281 -3.14 0.41 -26.58
N THR A 282 -2.66 -0.78 -26.94
CA THR A 282 -3.47 -1.97 -27.25
C THR A 282 -3.30 -3.10 -26.23
N ARG A 283 -2.58 -2.83 -25.12
CA ARG A 283 -2.32 -3.78 -24.03
C ARG A 283 -2.43 -3.07 -22.70
N TRP A 284 -3.47 -3.38 -21.93
CA TRP A 284 -3.81 -2.65 -20.70
C TRP A 284 -2.67 -2.67 -19.68
N PHE A 285 -1.97 -3.80 -19.52
CA PHE A 285 -0.86 -3.96 -18.57
C PHE A 285 0.40 -3.18 -18.98
N ARG A 286 0.41 -2.53 -20.15
CA ARG A 286 1.46 -1.61 -20.62
C ARG A 286 0.98 -0.15 -20.61
N THR A 287 -0.22 0.11 -20.09
CA THR A 287 -0.84 1.42 -19.95
C THR A 287 -1.06 1.71 -18.48
N LEU A 288 -0.25 2.60 -17.90
CA LEU A 288 -0.22 2.81 -16.44
C LEU A 288 -1.58 3.25 -15.84
N PRO A 289 -2.35 4.16 -16.49
CA PRO A 289 -3.69 4.54 -16.03
C PRO A 289 -4.73 3.41 -15.98
N SER A 290 -4.45 2.22 -16.56
CA SER A 290 -5.32 1.05 -16.37
C SER A 290 -5.45 0.61 -14.92
N THR A 291 -4.48 0.97 -14.08
CA THR A 291 -4.45 0.61 -12.65
C THR A 291 -4.12 1.79 -11.73
N HIS A 292 -3.68 2.93 -12.26
CA HIS A 292 -3.21 4.07 -11.47
C HIS A 292 -3.98 5.36 -11.80
N TYR A 293 -5.29 5.21 -12.04
CA TYR A 293 -6.18 6.35 -12.19
C TYR A 293 -7.58 5.98 -11.68
N ASP A 294 -8.06 6.74 -10.69
CA ASP A 294 -9.42 6.68 -10.15
C ASP A 294 -10.26 7.80 -10.77
N PHE A 295 -11.40 7.48 -11.38
CA PHE A 295 -12.25 8.50 -11.98
C PHE A 295 -13.15 9.11 -10.90
N PRO A 296 -12.96 10.39 -10.52
CA PRO A 296 -13.65 10.96 -9.36
C PRO A 296 -15.18 10.81 -9.46
N GLU A 297 -15.77 10.98 -10.65
CA GLU A 297 -17.22 10.93 -10.79
C GLU A 297 -17.81 9.52 -11.00
N SER A 298 -17.00 8.45 -10.96
CA SER A 298 -17.44 7.11 -11.34
C SER A 298 -18.29 6.40 -10.29
N LYS A 299 -19.47 5.95 -10.71
CA LYS A 299 -20.46 5.27 -9.86
C LYS A 299 -21.15 4.16 -10.66
N THR A 300 -20.55 2.96 -10.67
CA THR A 300 -21.07 1.82 -11.47
C THR A 300 -22.05 0.91 -10.71
N THR A 301 -22.18 1.05 -9.39
CA THR A 301 -22.96 0.10 -8.54
C THR A 301 -23.90 0.83 -7.59
N ALA A 302 -25.16 0.40 -7.49
CA ALA A 302 -26.24 1.00 -6.68
C ALA A 302 -25.85 1.50 -5.28
N SER A 303 -24.81 0.92 -4.67
CA SER A 303 -24.37 1.14 -3.31
C SER A 303 -23.20 2.13 -3.11
N GLY A 304 -22.43 2.52 -4.14
CA GLY A 304 -21.19 3.28 -3.89
C GLY A 304 -20.35 3.67 -5.12
N THR A 305 -19.22 4.32 -4.83
CA THR A 305 -18.19 4.75 -5.79
C THR A 305 -17.47 3.55 -6.40
N THR A 306 -17.02 3.64 -7.64
CA THR A 306 -16.10 2.65 -8.24
C THR A 306 -14.68 3.20 -8.19
N ILE A 307 -13.74 2.43 -7.66
CA ILE A 307 -12.32 2.81 -7.64
C ILE A 307 -11.63 2.05 -8.77
N GLU A 308 -11.43 2.70 -9.93
CA GLU A 308 -10.78 2.04 -11.06
C GLU A 308 -9.26 1.96 -10.92
N GLY A 309 -8.65 2.73 -10.02
CA GLY A 309 -7.21 2.80 -9.95
C GLY A 309 -6.68 3.28 -8.62
N TYR A 310 -5.41 3.00 -8.41
CA TYR A 310 -4.63 3.52 -7.30
C TYR A 310 -4.36 5.01 -7.52
N VAL A 311 -4.55 5.82 -6.47
CA VAL A 311 -4.14 7.22 -6.51
C VAL A 311 -2.64 7.36 -6.25
N ILE A 312 -2.00 8.26 -6.97
CA ILE A 312 -0.57 8.54 -6.83
C ILE A 312 -0.42 9.85 -6.05
N ARG A 313 0.46 9.89 -5.04
CA ARG A 313 0.82 11.13 -4.35
C ARG A 313 1.83 11.95 -5.15
N ARG A 314 1.43 12.43 -6.34
CA ARG A 314 2.29 12.92 -7.43
C ARG A 314 3.33 13.99 -7.07
N ASN A 315 3.10 14.74 -6.00
CA ASN A 315 3.95 15.85 -5.55
C ASN A 315 4.77 15.51 -4.29
N THR A 316 4.85 14.24 -3.89
CA THR A 316 5.76 13.82 -2.81
C THR A 316 7.18 13.63 -3.35
N ALA A 317 8.15 13.40 -2.46
CA ALA A 317 9.53 13.17 -2.87
C ALA A 317 9.72 11.85 -3.66
N ASN A 318 8.81 10.88 -3.50
CA ASN A 318 8.96 9.50 -3.99
C ASN A 318 7.61 8.88 -4.45
N PRO A 319 6.84 9.54 -5.33
CA PRO A 319 5.46 9.16 -5.66
C PRO A 319 5.34 7.74 -6.23
N CYS A 320 6.35 7.27 -6.96
CA CYS A 320 6.37 5.93 -7.51
C CYS A 320 6.90 4.92 -6.48
N PHE A 321 7.90 5.30 -5.69
CA PHE A 321 8.51 4.44 -4.66
C PHE A 321 7.71 4.34 -3.37
N ASP A 322 6.65 5.14 -3.25
CA ASP A 322 5.55 4.93 -2.31
C ASP A 322 4.97 3.51 -2.41
N CYS A 323 5.13 2.83 -3.56
CA CYS A 323 4.90 1.41 -3.75
C CYS A 323 6.10 0.68 -4.38
N HIS A 324 6.65 1.18 -5.50
CA HIS A 324 7.64 0.49 -6.35
C HIS A 324 9.11 0.61 -5.89
N GLY A 325 9.38 0.94 -4.62
CA GLY A 325 10.75 1.07 -4.13
C GLY A 325 11.40 -0.25 -3.69
N HIS A 326 10.59 -1.26 -3.33
CA HIS A 326 11.08 -2.54 -2.79
C HIS A 326 11.63 -3.43 -3.90
N GLU A 327 10.89 -3.57 -4.99
CA GLU A 327 11.32 -4.27 -6.20
C GLU A 327 10.66 -3.65 -7.43
N PHE A 328 11.28 -3.82 -8.60
CA PHE A 328 10.73 -3.34 -9.88
C PHE A 328 10.00 -4.42 -10.68
N GLN A 329 9.77 -5.60 -10.09
CA GLN A 329 8.99 -6.67 -10.69
C GLN A 329 7.56 -6.65 -10.13
N THR A 330 6.60 -6.11 -10.89
CA THR A 330 5.20 -6.12 -10.45
C THR A 330 4.47 -7.41 -10.79
N ASN A 331 4.76 -8.00 -11.96
CA ASN A 331 4.10 -9.20 -12.50
C ASN A 331 2.57 -9.16 -12.59
N THR A 332 1.95 -7.98 -12.58
CA THR A 332 0.50 -7.76 -12.52
C THR A 332 -0.25 -7.83 -13.85
N ARG A 333 0.30 -8.43 -14.90
CA ARG A 333 -0.42 -8.57 -16.20
C ARG A 333 -1.54 -9.62 -16.18
N ARG A 334 -1.48 -10.54 -15.20
CA ARG A 334 -2.44 -11.61 -14.91
C ARG A 334 -2.17 -12.12 -13.49
N LEU A 335 -3.03 -13.00 -12.97
CA LEU A 335 -2.80 -13.66 -11.69
C LEU A 335 -1.57 -14.59 -11.76
N ALA A 336 -1.02 -14.95 -10.59
CA ALA A 336 0.19 -15.77 -10.48
C ALA A 336 0.07 -17.10 -11.26
N GLY A 337 1.17 -17.57 -11.83
CA GLY A 337 1.24 -18.82 -12.57
C GLY A 337 2.67 -19.34 -12.70
N ALA A 338 2.86 -20.57 -13.17
CA ALA A 338 4.17 -21.24 -13.17
C ALA A 338 5.30 -20.46 -13.87
N ASP A 339 4.98 -19.65 -14.87
CA ASP A 339 5.94 -18.84 -15.64
C ASP A 339 6.07 -17.39 -15.14
N ARG A 340 5.41 -17.02 -14.04
CA ARG A 340 5.53 -15.70 -13.41
C ARG A 340 5.56 -15.84 -11.88
N PRO A 341 6.72 -15.61 -11.24
CA PRO A 341 6.81 -15.72 -9.79
C PRO A 341 5.91 -14.70 -9.11
N ASN A 342 5.43 -15.08 -7.93
CA ASN A 342 4.66 -14.20 -7.06
C ASN A 342 5.51 -13.01 -6.61
N THR A 343 4.87 -11.86 -6.44
CA THR A 343 5.50 -10.60 -5.99
C THR A 343 4.60 -9.97 -4.94
N ILE A 344 5.15 -9.07 -4.12
CA ILE A 344 4.33 -8.37 -3.10
C ILE A 344 3.22 -7.51 -3.72
N PHE A 345 3.43 -7.03 -4.96
CA PHE A 345 2.43 -6.25 -5.69
C PHE A 345 1.30 -7.12 -6.23
N LEU A 346 1.62 -8.34 -6.66
CA LEU A 346 0.65 -9.32 -7.11
C LEU A 346 -0.24 -9.75 -5.95
N ASP A 347 0.35 -10.02 -4.79
CA ASP A 347 -0.34 -10.27 -3.54
C ASP A 347 -1.25 -9.08 -3.15
N TRP A 348 -0.65 -7.89 -2.98
CA TRP A 348 -1.37 -6.73 -2.47
C TRP A 348 -2.54 -6.32 -3.39
N GLY A 349 -2.36 -6.33 -4.71
CA GLY A 349 -3.41 -5.99 -5.67
C GLY A 349 -4.60 -6.97 -5.69
N GLN A 350 -4.43 -8.17 -5.14
CA GLN A 350 -5.48 -9.18 -4.94
C GLN A 350 -6.05 -9.18 -3.52
N SER A 351 -5.43 -8.46 -2.59
CA SER A 351 -5.89 -8.36 -1.20
C SER A 351 -7.09 -7.44 -1.05
N ALA A 352 -7.80 -7.55 0.08
CA ALA A 352 -8.85 -6.60 0.45
C ALA A 352 -8.31 -5.17 0.65
N HIS A 353 -7.05 -5.02 1.09
CA HIS A 353 -6.38 -3.71 1.23
C HIS A 353 -6.16 -3.02 -0.12
N GLY A 354 -5.83 -3.79 -1.17
CA GLY A 354 -5.79 -3.34 -2.56
C GLY A 354 -7.14 -3.35 -3.27
N GLY A 355 -8.25 -3.47 -2.53
CA GLY A 355 -9.61 -3.48 -3.07
C GLY A 355 -9.94 -4.64 -4.01
N LYS A 356 -9.09 -5.69 -4.02
CA LYS A 356 -9.09 -6.76 -5.04
C LYS A 356 -9.04 -6.20 -6.47
N LEU A 357 -8.45 -5.03 -6.66
CA LEU A 357 -8.50 -4.30 -7.93
C LEU A 357 -7.92 -5.13 -9.07
N LEU A 358 -6.79 -5.81 -8.85
CA LEU A 358 -6.16 -6.62 -9.88
C LEU A 358 -7.07 -7.76 -10.38
N GLN A 359 -7.88 -8.35 -9.50
CA GLN A 359 -8.85 -9.38 -9.88
C GLN A 359 -9.91 -8.80 -10.83
N ALA A 360 -10.42 -7.60 -10.53
CA ALA A 360 -11.37 -6.89 -11.39
C ALA A 360 -10.78 -6.60 -12.77
N LYS A 361 -9.51 -6.15 -12.82
CA LYS A 361 -8.80 -5.86 -14.08
C LYS A 361 -8.58 -7.10 -14.94
N VAL A 362 -8.13 -8.20 -14.34
CA VAL A 362 -7.90 -9.46 -15.05
C VAL A 362 -9.23 -10.06 -15.55
N ALA A 363 -10.29 -9.98 -14.74
CA ALA A 363 -11.62 -10.42 -15.15
C ALA A 363 -12.15 -9.62 -16.34
N ALA A 364 -12.01 -8.29 -16.32
CA ALA A 364 -12.39 -7.43 -17.43
C ALA A 364 -11.60 -7.75 -18.71
N ALA A 365 -10.28 -7.92 -18.59
CA ALA A 365 -9.42 -8.29 -19.73
C ALA A 365 -9.82 -9.64 -20.36
N ALA A 366 -10.23 -10.61 -19.54
CA ALA A 366 -10.65 -11.93 -20.03
C ALA A 366 -11.97 -11.90 -20.82
N LEU A 367 -12.82 -10.90 -20.58
CA LEU A 367 -14.11 -10.72 -21.27
C LEU A 367 -14.02 -9.77 -22.47
N ALA A 368 -12.97 -8.96 -22.55
CA ALA A 368 -12.87 -7.88 -23.52
C ALA A 368 -12.39 -8.34 -24.90
N SER A 369 -12.76 -7.56 -25.93
CA SER A 369 -12.16 -7.69 -27.26
C SER A 369 -10.72 -7.16 -27.25
N SER A 370 -9.78 -7.89 -27.84
CA SER A 370 -8.36 -7.52 -27.82
C SER A 370 -8.09 -6.10 -28.36
N GLY A 371 -7.00 -5.48 -27.90
CA GLY A 371 -6.51 -4.22 -28.47
C GLY A 371 -6.96 -2.99 -27.69
N ALA A 372 -7.33 -1.90 -28.39
CA ALA A 372 -7.74 -0.66 -27.73
C ALA A 372 -9.01 -0.83 -26.89
N ALA A 373 -9.95 -1.67 -27.34
CA ALA A 373 -11.17 -1.98 -26.60
C ALA A 373 -10.87 -2.69 -25.26
N GLU A 374 -9.94 -3.64 -25.25
CA GLU A 374 -9.44 -4.29 -24.02
C GLU A 374 -8.92 -3.27 -23.01
N VAL A 375 -8.16 -2.27 -23.48
CA VAL A 375 -7.67 -1.18 -22.62
C VAL A 375 -8.82 -0.39 -22.03
N ASP A 376 -9.83 -0.04 -22.84
CA ASP A 376 -10.99 0.72 -22.39
C ASP A 376 -11.82 -0.04 -21.34
N ASP A 377 -12.06 -1.33 -21.56
CA ASP A 377 -12.85 -2.16 -20.64
C ASP A 377 -12.10 -2.36 -19.31
N VAL A 378 -10.79 -2.60 -19.36
CA VAL A 378 -9.97 -2.71 -18.15
C VAL A 378 -9.86 -1.37 -17.41
N MET A 379 -9.76 -0.24 -18.12
CA MET A 379 -9.74 1.08 -17.49
C MET A 379 -11.03 1.41 -16.74
N LYS A 380 -12.18 0.87 -17.15
CA LYS A 380 -13.48 1.07 -16.47
C LYS A 380 -13.72 0.09 -15.32
N ALA A 381 -13.07 -1.06 -15.32
CA ALA A 381 -13.20 -2.03 -14.24
C ALA A 381 -12.58 -1.49 -12.95
N GLY A 382 -13.19 -1.73 -11.80
CA GLY A 382 -12.70 -1.18 -10.53
C GLY A 382 -13.14 -1.98 -9.33
N ALA A 383 -12.63 -1.59 -8.17
CA ALA A 383 -13.14 -2.05 -6.89
C ALA A 383 -14.54 -1.46 -6.67
N THR A 384 -15.46 -2.27 -6.13
CA THR A 384 -16.85 -1.89 -5.84
C THR A 384 -17.24 -2.36 -4.44
N ASP A 385 -18.41 -1.98 -3.95
CA ASP A 385 -18.89 -2.45 -2.64
C ASP A 385 -19.03 -3.96 -2.54
N ALA A 386 -19.18 -4.67 -3.66
CA ALA A 386 -19.22 -6.13 -3.66
C ALA A 386 -17.85 -6.75 -3.32
N THR A 387 -16.75 -6.07 -3.62
CA THR A 387 -15.38 -6.58 -3.42
C THR A 387 -14.59 -5.85 -2.33
N ALA A 388 -14.95 -4.59 -2.06
CA ALA A 388 -14.15 -3.61 -1.36
C ALA A 388 -14.97 -2.58 -0.55
N PRO A 389 -16.06 -2.97 0.16
CA PRO A 389 -16.97 -2.02 0.82
C PRO A 389 -16.27 -1.13 1.86
N GLY A 390 -15.16 -1.58 2.43
CA GLY A 390 -14.32 -0.77 3.32
C GLY A 390 -13.70 0.47 2.64
N TRP A 391 -13.69 0.57 1.32
CA TRP A 391 -13.10 1.70 0.59
C TRP A 391 -14.09 2.41 -0.33
N THR A 392 -15.10 1.69 -0.82
CA THR A 392 -16.01 2.18 -1.87
C THR A 392 -17.36 2.68 -1.34
N HIS A 393 -17.78 2.22 -0.15
CA HIS A 393 -19.14 2.41 0.32
C HIS A 393 -19.48 3.86 0.65
N TYR A 394 -18.49 4.60 1.16
CA TYR A 394 -18.61 6.03 1.41
C TYR A 394 -17.43 6.80 0.81
N ASN A 395 -17.64 8.11 0.70
CA ASN A 395 -16.56 9.07 0.49
C ASN A 395 -15.87 9.29 1.85
N TRP A 396 -14.78 8.56 2.08
CA TRP A 396 -14.12 8.51 3.39
C TRP A 396 -13.27 9.76 3.66
N ASP A 397 -12.81 10.44 2.63
CA ASP A 397 -12.00 11.65 2.75
C ASP A 397 -12.85 12.94 2.93
N ASP A 398 -14.18 12.86 2.80
CA ASP A 398 -15.10 13.91 3.27
C ASP A 398 -15.01 14.08 4.78
N THR A 399 -14.21 15.07 5.19
CA THR A 399 -13.89 15.30 6.60
C THR A 399 -15.13 15.73 7.40
N ALA A 400 -16.09 16.42 6.77
CA ALA A 400 -17.25 16.95 7.47
C ALA A 400 -18.20 15.84 7.95
N SER A 401 -18.35 14.78 7.15
CA SER A 401 -19.25 13.66 7.46
C SER A 401 -18.53 12.40 7.96
N ARG A 402 -17.26 12.20 7.58
CA ARG A 402 -16.50 10.95 7.80
C ARG A 402 -15.11 11.15 8.40
N GLY A 403 -14.79 12.31 8.93
CA GLY A 403 -13.46 12.57 9.50
C GLY A 403 -13.00 11.55 10.56
N ALA A 404 -13.92 11.07 11.42
CA ALA A 404 -13.63 10.03 12.40
C ALA A 404 -13.45 8.60 11.84
N CYS A 405 -13.72 8.39 10.55
CA CYS A 405 -13.55 7.12 9.84
C CYS A 405 -12.21 7.04 9.11
N GLN A 406 -11.58 8.19 8.82
CA GLN A 406 -10.38 8.30 7.99
C GLN A 406 -9.20 7.49 8.53
N ARG A 407 -9.05 7.36 9.86
CA ARG A 407 -7.98 6.57 10.48
C ARG A 407 -7.96 5.10 10.05
N CYS A 408 -9.12 4.54 9.66
CA CYS A 408 -9.27 3.14 9.25
C CYS A 408 -9.49 3.01 7.74
N HIS A 409 -10.24 3.92 7.13
CA HIS A 409 -10.74 3.80 5.76
C HIS A 409 -9.93 4.60 4.72
N THR A 410 -8.79 5.18 5.11
CA THR A 410 -7.89 5.88 4.19
C THR A 410 -6.43 5.62 4.57
N SER A 411 -5.54 5.55 3.59
CA SER A 411 -4.09 5.46 3.84
C SER A 411 -3.56 6.71 4.53
N THR A 412 -4.06 7.90 4.17
CA THR A 412 -3.69 9.17 4.78
C THR A 412 -4.03 9.17 6.26
N GLY A 413 -5.29 8.89 6.60
CA GLY A 413 -5.71 8.84 8.00
C GLY A 413 -5.00 7.75 8.80
N ALA A 414 -4.83 6.55 8.23
CA ALA A 414 -4.07 5.46 8.86
C ALA A 414 -2.63 5.85 9.13
N SER A 415 -1.92 6.41 8.13
CA SER A 415 -0.52 6.82 8.28
C SER A 415 -0.34 7.92 9.34
N ASN A 416 -1.26 8.90 9.39
CA ASN A 416 -1.23 9.97 10.38
C ASN A 416 -1.48 9.43 11.80
N PHE A 417 -2.45 8.53 11.96
CA PHE A 417 -2.69 7.88 13.24
C PHE A 417 -1.51 7.04 13.68
N LEU A 418 -0.99 6.16 12.82
CA LEU A 418 0.11 5.26 13.14
C LEU A 418 1.44 5.97 13.44
N ASN A 419 1.61 7.21 12.99
CA ASN A 419 2.77 8.04 13.35
C ASN A 419 2.66 8.68 14.73
N ASN A 420 1.45 9.01 15.17
CA ASN A 420 1.22 9.70 16.43
C ASN A 420 -0.17 9.37 16.99
N PRO A 421 -0.39 8.15 17.54
CA PRO A 421 -1.70 7.74 18.02
C PRO A 421 -2.25 8.67 19.11
N ALA A 422 -1.37 9.15 20.01
CA ALA A 422 -1.75 10.01 21.12
C ALA A 422 -2.17 11.43 20.67
N GLY A 423 -1.50 11.98 19.65
CA GLY A 423 -1.78 13.32 19.11
C GLY A 423 -2.67 13.33 17.87
N TYR A 424 -3.24 12.20 17.47
CA TYR A 424 -4.11 12.13 16.30
C TYR A 424 -5.44 12.84 16.55
N ASP A 425 -5.82 13.72 15.62
CA ASP A 425 -7.13 14.37 15.64
C ASP A 425 -8.22 13.40 15.18
N ARG A 426 -8.99 12.87 16.14
CA ARG A 426 -10.10 11.93 15.90
C ARG A 426 -11.24 12.51 15.07
N THR A 427 -11.29 13.82 14.86
CA THR A 427 -12.25 14.44 13.93
C THR A 427 -11.80 14.35 12.47
N GLY A 428 -10.57 13.89 12.21
CA GLY A 428 -9.97 13.86 10.87
C GLY A 428 -9.51 15.22 10.36
N ALA A 429 -9.69 16.31 11.11
CA ALA A 429 -9.43 17.66 10.61
C ALA A 429 -7.94 17.93 10.30
N GLY A 430 -7.03 17.14 10.86
CA GLY A 430 -5.59 17.13 10.56
C GLY A 430 -5.17 16.31 9.33
N ASN A 431 -6.08 15.56 8.70
CA ASN A 431 -5.77 14.81 7.49
C ASN A 431 -5.84 15.72 6.25
N SER A 432 -4.89 15.51 5.33
CA SER A 432 -4.78 16.29 4.09
C SER A 432 -4.70 15.37 2.89
N PHE A 433 -5.71 15.43 2.03
CA PHE A 433 -5.82 14.63 0.82
C PHE A 433 -5.55 15.46 -0.44
N THR A 434 -4.67 16.47 -0.35
CA THR A 434 -4.31 17.37 -1.47
C THR A 434 -3.79 16.68 -2.72
N HIS A 435 -3.45 15.40 -2.64
CA HIS A 435 -3.04 14.60 -3.79
C HIS A 435 -4.23 13.98 -4.56
N LEU A 436 -5.43 13.98 -3.96
CA LEU A 436 -6.67 13.58 -4.61
C LEU A 436 -7.23 14.73 -5.45
N ALA A 437 -7.73 14.40 -6.64
CA ALA A 437 -8.31 15.36 -7.56
C ALA A 437 -9.52 16.05 -6.94
N GLY A 438 -9.59 17.38 -7.03
CA GLY A 438 -10.71 18.16 -6.50
C GLY A 438 -10.70 18.37 -4.98
N TRP A 439 -9.81 17.73 -4.23
CA TRP A 439 -9.66 18.03 -2.79
C TRP A 439 -8.97 19.38 -2.59
N THR A 440 -9.53 20.21 -1.73
CA THR A 440 -8.94 21.48 -1.29
C THR A 440 -9.06 21.62 0.22
N SER A 441 -8.22 22.46 0.83
CA SER A 441 -8.32 22.76 2.26
C SER A 441 -9.65 23.43 2.65
N SER A 442 -10.37 24.01 1.68
CA SER A 442 -11.68 24.64 1.87
C SER A 442 -12.85 23.66 1.79
N ASN A 443 -12.81 22.68 0.87
CA ASN A 443 -13.89 21.70 0.74
C ASN A 443 -13.67 20.45 1.60
N LYS A 444 -12.42 20.11 1.91
CA LYS A 444 -11.98 18.90 2.60
C LYS A 444 -12.68 17.61 2.13
N ARG A 445 -12.86 17.47 0.81
CA ARG A 445 -13.44 16.30 0.15
C ARG A 445 -12.96 16.17 -1.31
N SER A 446 -12.78 14.96 -1.78
CA SER A 446 -12.58 14.54 -3.17
C SER A 446 -13.72 13.64 -3.59
N ASP A 447 -13.90 13.38 -4.87
CA ASP A 447 -14.70 12.23 -5.31
C ASP A 447 -13.80 11.01 -5.66
N GLN A 448 -12.48 11.15 -5.61
CA GLN A 448 -11.56 9.99 -5.60
C GLN A 448 -11.47 9.41 -4.20
N ASN A 449 -11.31 8.09 -4.12
CA ASN A 449 -11.14 7.41 -2.85
C ASN A 449 -9.75 6.76 -2.75
N GLU A 450 -9.19 6.75 -1.54
CA GLU A 450 -7.99 5.96 -1.24
C GLU A 450 -8.34 4.51 -0.91
N LEU A 451 -7.42 3.61 -1.27
CA LEU A 451 -7.32 2.26 -0.68
C LEU A 451 -6.31 2.28 0.49
N LEU A 452 -5.88 1.10 0.98
CA LEU A 452 -4.74 0.99 1.88
C LEU A 452 -3.44 0.68 1.11
N TYR A 453 -2.69 1.71 0.76
CA TYR A 453 -1.41 1.65 0.06
C TYR A 453 -0.25 1.27 0.99
N CYS A 454 0.88 0.87 0.40
CA CYS A 454 2.08 0.46 1.14
C CYS A 454 2.54 1.54 2.15
N TRP A 455 2.53 2.81 1.75
CA TRP A 455 2.90 3.94 2.62
C TRP A 455 1.93 4.18 3.78
N GLY A 456 0.74 3.57 3.79
CA GLY A 456 -0.15 3.56 4.95
C GLY A 456 0.52 2.86 6.14
N CYS A 457 1.03 1.64 5.92
CA CYS A 457 1.68 0.81 6.94
C CYS A 457 3.19 1.05 7.07
N HIS A 458 3.85 1.42 5.97
CA HIS A 458 5.30 1.58 5.92
C HIS A 458 5.69 3.06 5.97
N THR A 459 6.61 3.43 6.88
CA THR A 459 7.27 4.75 6.84
C THR A 459 8.07 4.91 5.56
N LYS A 460 8.62 3.80 5.05
CA LYS A 460 9.35 3.69 3.79
C LYS A 460 9.02 2.38 3.08
N ALA A 461 8.05 2.41 2.18
CA ALA A 461 7.64 1.25 1.39
C ALA A 461 8.82 0.60 0.65
N GLY A 462 9.77 1.39 0.14
CA GLY A 462 10.94 0.86 -0.57
C GLY A 462 11.89 -0.01 0.25
N THR A 463 11.89 0.12 1.57
CA THR A 463 12.73 -0.70 2.47
C THR A 463 11.92 -1.70 3.29
N GLY A 464 10.59 -1.65 3.19
CA GLY A 464 9.69 -2.40 4.06
C GLY A 464 9.65 -1.90 5.51
N GLU A 465 10.30 -0.78 5.85
CA GLU A 465 10.28 -0.19 7.20
C GLU A 465 8.83 0.11 7.61
N LEU A 466 8.34 -0.61 8.63
CA LEU A 466 6.99 -0.43 9.17
C LEU A 466 6.92 0.83 10.04
N ARG A 467 5.75 1.48 10.05
CA ARG A 467 5.38 2.41 11.11
C ARG A 467 5.38 1.67 12.44
N ASN A 468 5.70 2.39 13.51
CA ASN A 468 5.73 1.82 14.85
C ASN A 468 4.93 2.72 15.80
N PRO A 469 3.61 2.53 15.90
CA PRO A 469 2.78 3.29 16.84
C PRO A 469 3.04 2.88 18.30
N GLY A 470 3.81 1.82 18.56
CA GLY A 470 3.98 1.24 19.89
C GLY A 470 2.69 0.61 20.41
N ALA A 471 2.61 0.43 21.73
CA ALA A 471 1.39 -0.01 22.42
C ALA A 471 0.19 0.89 22.05
N ILE A 472 -0.95 0.28 21.72
CA ILE A 472 -2.16 1.00 21.35
C ILE A 472 -3.06 1.14 22.58
N THR A 473 -3.42 2.37 22.94
CA THR A 473 -4.51 2.65 23.88
C THR A 473 -5.70 3.16 23.08
N GLU A 474 -6.75 2.36 22.98
CA GLU A 474 -7.97 2.72 22.27
C GLU A 474 -8.98 3.32 23.24
N VAL A 475 -9.60 4.43 22.83
CA VAL A 475 -10.66 5.11 23.57
C VAL A 475 -11.93 4.96 22.75
N TYR A 476 -12.79 4.05 23.17
CA TYR A 476 -14.09 3.77 22.57
C TYR A 476 -15.09 4.80 23.11
N PRO A 477 -15.62 5.70 22.26
CA PRO A 477 -16.52 6.77 22.72
C PRO A 477 -17.75 6.23 23.45
N GLY A 478 -18.19 6.94 24.48
CA GLY A 478 -19.43 6.65 25.17
C GLY A 478 -20.65 6.75 24.24
N ILE A 479 -21.58 5.81 24.38
CA ILE A 479 -22.82 5.78 23.60
C ILE A 479 -23.82 6.76 24.22
N ASN A 480 -24.18 7.80 23.47
CA ASN A 480 -25.06 8.87 23.95
C ASN A 480 -26.18 9.16 22.93
N SER A 481 -27.41 9.34 23.41
CA SER A 481 -28.57 9.65 22.57
C SER A 481 -29.50 10.60 23.31
N THR A 482 -29.70 11.80 22.76
CA THR A 482 -30.60 12.81 23.34
C THR A 482 -32.07 12.42 23.21
N SER A 483 -32.46 11.60 22.23
CA SER A 483 -33.86 11.23 22.01
C SER A 483 -34.37 10.19 23.02
N THR A 484 -33.48 9.34 23.51
CA THR A 484 -33.78 8.29 24.49
C THR A 484 -33.27 8.64 25.90
N GLY A 485 -32.49 9.72 26.04
CA GLY A 485 -31.82 10.07 27.29
C GLY A 485 -30.67 9.12 27.66
N THR A 486 -30.30 8.23 26.73
CA THR A 486 -29.18 7.28 26.90
C THR A 486 -27.88 8.06 27.08
N THR A 487 -27.13 7.71 28.12
CA THR A 487 -25.79 8.24 28.35
C THR A 487 -24.80 7.10 28.55
N GLY A 488 -23.55 7.32 28.18
CA GLY A 488 -22.50 6.31 28.29
C GLY A 488 -21.14 6.96 28.50
N LEU A 489 -20.29 6.31 29.27
CA LEU A 489 -18.90 6.72 29.49
C LEU A 489 -18.00 6.16 28.39
N ASP A 490 -16.91 6.87 28.10
CA ASP A 490 -15.83 6.34 27.27
C ASP A 490 -15.23 5.10 27.93
N VAL A 491 -14.97 4.07 27.13
CA VAL A 491 -14.26 2.87 27.57
C VAL A 491 -12.85 2.92 27.00
N THR A 492 -11.85 2.81 27.88
CA THR A 492 -10.44 2.84 27.48
C THR A 492 -9.82 1.45 27.64
N VAL A 493 -9.27 0.90 26.56
CA VAL A 493 -8.58 -0.40 26.57
C VAL A 493 -7.12 -0.19 26.15
N SER A 494 -6.20 -0.69 26.95
CA SER A 494 -4.76 -0.64 26.67
C SER A 494 -4.26 -1.99 26.16
N TYR A 495 -3.83 -2.03 24.91
CA TYR A 495 -3.20 -3.19 24.29
C TYR A 495 -1.67 -3.10 24.42
N PRO A 496 -0.98 -4.23 24.67
CA PRO A 496 0.46 -4.23 24.84
C PRO A 496 1.20 -3.88 23.53
N ASP A 497 2.46 -3.45 23.66
CA ASP A 497 3.36 -3.33 22.51
C ASP A 497 3.70 -4.74 21.98
N ILE A 498 3.24 -5.02 20.76
CA ILE A 498 3.47 -6.26 20.02
C ILE A 498 4.27 -6.04 18.73
N LYS A 499 5.19 -5.06 18.76
CA LYS A 499 6.14 -4.77 17.68
C LYS A 499 5.44 -4.45 16.35
N GLY A 500 5.89 -5.07 15.25
CA GLY A 500 5.33 -4.84 13.92
C GLY A 500 3.83 -5.06 13.82
N SER A 501 3.25 -5.92 14.67
CA SER A 501 1.80 -6.16 14.71
C SER A 501 0.99 -4.97 15.25
N ASN A 502 1.62 -3.99 15.91
CA ASN A 502 0.93 -2.77 16.36
C ASN A 502 0.31 -1.99 15.20
N VAL A 503 0.88 -2.08 13.98
CA VAL A 503 0.30 -1.42 12.81
C VAL A 503 -1.08 -1.98 12.45
N CYS A 504 -1.30 -3.29 12.66
CA CYS A 504 -2.56 -3.96 12.40
C CYS A 504 -3.61 -3.58 13.45
N MET A 505 -3.18 -3.46 14.71
CA MET A 505 -4.02 -3.06 15.84
C MET A 505 -4.61 -1.65 15.63
N GLY A 506 -3.97 -0.77 14.87
CA GLY A 506 -4.52 0.56 14.61
C GLY A 506 -5.89 0.56 13.91
N CYS A 507 -6.26 -0.54 13.23
CA CYS A 507 -7.52 -0.67 12.50
C CYS A 507 -8.37 -1.87 12.96
N HIS A 508 -7.76 -3.00 13.32
CA HIS A 508 -8.44 -4.28 13.60
C HIS A 508 -8.89 -4.44 15.06
N LEU A 509 -9.37 -3.36 15.68
CA LEU A 509 -9.81 -3.30 17.09
C LEU A 509 -11.30 -3.03 17.27
N GLY A 510 -12.05 -2.92 16.17
CA GLY A 510 -13.43 -2.43 16.18
C GLY A 510 -13.54 -0.94 16.51
N ARG A 511 -14.77 -0.47 16.69
CA ARG A 511 -15.09 0.90 17.14
C ARG A 511 -15.86 0.94 18.45
N GLU A 512 -16.27 -0.22 18.97
CA GLU A 512 -16.91 -0.41 20.26
C GLU A 512 -16.57 -1.82 20.79
N VAL A 513 -16.53 -1.96 22.12
CA VAL A 513 -16.38 -3.24 22.82
C VAL A 513 -17.61 -3.52 23.69
N GLY A 514 -17.81 -4.76 24.13
CA GLY A 514 -18.96 -5.11 24.97
C GLY A 514 -19.05 -4.29 26.26
N ASP A 515 -17.94 -3.81 26.79
CA ASP A 515 -17.92 -2.90 27.95
C ASP A 515 -18.58 -1.55 27.68
N ASN A 516 -18.66 -1.08 26.41
CA ASN A 516 -19.44 0.10 26.07
C ASN A 516 -20.92 -0.08 26.42
N ILE A 517 -21.48 -1.29 26.25
CA ILE A 517 -22.87 -1.59 26.62
C ILE A 517 -23.04 -1.52 28.14
N LYS A 518 -22.08 -2.08 28.89
CA LYS A 518 -22.09 -2.06 30.37
C LYS A 518 -21.99 -0.64 30.94
N ALA A 519 -21.32 0.25 30.22
CA ALA A 519 -21.17 1.65 30.60
C ALA A 519 -22.40 2.52 30.29
N ILE A 520 -23.40 1.98 29.58
CA ILE A 520 -24.64 2.71 29.25
C ILE A 520 -25.57 2.79 30.46
N THR A 521 -26.12 3.98 30.68
CA THR A 521 -27.31 4.22 31.49
C THR A 521 -28.47 4.60 30.56
N ASP A 522 -29.52 3.78 30.57
CA ASP A 522 -30.78 4.01 29.87
C ASP A 522 -31.94 3.68 30.81
N ALA A 523 -32.92 4.58 30.92
CA ALA A 523 -34.00 4.43 31.90
C ALA A 523 -34.99 3.32 31.55
N ASP A 524 -35.14 3.01 30.26
CA ASP A 524 -36.16 2.11 29.74
C ASP A 524 -35.58 0.84 29.10
N GLY A 525 -34.27 0.80 28.85
CA GLY A 525 -33.62 -0.23 28.04
C GLY A 525 -34.10 -0.21 26.58
N ILE A 526 -34.52 0.97 26.10
CA ILE A 526 -35.06 1.18 24.74
C ILE A 526 -34.11 2.09 23.95
N LEU A 527 -33.27 1.47 23.12
CA LEU A 527 -32.23 2.15 22.36
C LEU A 527 -31.81 1.31 21.14
N GLY A 528 -31.16 1.97 20.18
CA GLY A 528 -30.57 1.26 19.03
C GLY A 528 -29.47 0.29 19.45
N PHE A 529 -29.27 -0.76 18.65
CA PHE A 529 -28.17 -1.71 18.84
C PHE A 529 -26.81 -1.00 18.83
N VAL A 530 -25.96 -1.31 19.83
CA VAL A 530 -24.54 -0.92 19.83
C VAL A 530 -23.78 -1.90 18.95
N ASN A 531 -23.28 -1.44 17.80
CA ASN A 531 -22.47 -2.25 16.91
C ASN A 531 -21.00 -2.22 17.36
N SER A 532 -20.23 -3.31 17.20
CA SER A 532 -18.78 -3.33 17.43
C SER A 532 -17.96 -2.72 16.29
N HIS A 533 -18.59 -2.57 15.12
CA HIS A 533 -17.98 -2.08 13.89
C HIS A 533 -16.81 -2.95 13.41
N TYR A 534 -17.11 -4.24 13.21
CA TYR A 534 -16.41 -5.25 12.36
C TYR A 534 -14.92 -5.53 12.60
N LEU A 535 -14.45 -6.71 12.15
CA LEU A 535 -13.03 -7.08 12.03
C LEU A 535 -12.19 -6.80 13.30
N THR A 536 -12.73 -7.17 14.46
CA THR A 536 -12.17 -6.88 15.80
C THR A 536 -11.09 -7.87 16.25
N ALA A 537 -10.48 -8.58 15.29
CA ALA A 537 -9.52 -9.66 15.51
C ALA A 537 -8.41 -9.34 16.52
N GLY A 538 -7.92 -8.09 16.51
CA GLY A 538 -6.90 -7.63 17.43
C GLY A 538 -7.35 -7.70 18.89
N GLY A 539 -8.55 -7.23 19.20
CA GLY A 539 -9.06 -7.31 20.58
C GLY A 539 -9.62 -8.69 20.94
N GLN A 540 -10.07 -9.46 19.94
CA GLN A 540 -10.46 -10.87 20.11
C GLN A 540 -9.27 -11.74 20.54
N LEU A 541 -8.09 -11.53 19.93
CA LEU A 541 -6.85 -12.21 20.29
C LEU A 541 -6.49 -12.03 21.78
N PHE A 542 -6.69 -10.83 22.31
CA PHE A 542 -6.42 -10.49 23.71
C PHE A 542 -7.60 -10.75 24.66
N GLY A 543 -8.76 -11.18 24.14
CA GLY A 543 -9.95 -11.47 24.97
C GLY A 543 -10.56 -10.22 25.59
N THR A 544 -10.83 -9.19 24.79
CA THR A 544 -11.29 -7.86 25.28
C THR A 544 -12.50 -7.28 24.56
N THR A 545 -12.85 -7.79 23.38
CA THR A 545 -13.82 -7.16 22.47
C THR A 545 -15.26 -7.50 22.78
N GLY A 546 -15.52 -8.70 23.30
CA GLY A 546 -16.86 -9.24 23.52
C GLY A 546 -17.61 -8.59 24.67
N TYR A 547 -18.92 -8.81 24.69
CA TYR A 547 -19.73 -8.63 25.88
C TYR A 547 -19.51 -9.81 26.83
N GLU A 548 -18.77 -9.55 27.89
CA GLU A 548 -18.46 -10.53 28.94
C GLU A 548 -19.51 -10.48 30.04
N TYR A 549 -20.20 -11.59 30.26
CA TYR A 549 -21.22 -11.70 31.29
C TYR A 549 -20.62 -11.69 32.69
N ALA A 550 -21.31 -11.02 33.62
CA ALA A 550 -20.90 -10.97 35.02
C ALA A 550 -20.76 -12.39 35.60
N THR A 551 -19.88 -12.56 36.59
CA THR A 551 -19.58 -13.83 37.29
C THR A 551 -18.92 -14.94 36.45
N ARG A 552 -18.77 -14.75 35.14
CA ARG A 552 -18.04 -15.67 34.25
C ARG A 552 -16.61 -15.18 34.02
N SER A 553 -15.68 -16.10 33.79
CA SER A 553 -14.29 -15.77 33.45
C SER A 553 -14.05 -15.95 31.95
N TYR A 554 -13.36 -14.98 31.37
CA TYR A 554 -12.94 -14.96 29.97
C TYR A 554 -11.42 -14.98 29.81
N ALA A 555 -10.67 -15.07 30.91
CA ALA A 555 -9.22 -15.10 30.90
C ALA A 555 -8.69 -16.26 30.03
N ASN A 556 -7.67 -15.96 29.22
CA ASN A 556 -7.01 -16.95 28.39
C ASN A 556 -6.50 -18.12 29.25
N PRO A 557 -6.75 -19.39 28.85
CA PRO A 557 -6.14 -20.55 29.50
C PRO A 557 -4.61 -20.42 29.51
N ALA A 558 -3.94 -20.98 30.52
CA ALA A 558 -2.49 -20.85 30.66
C ALA A 558 -1.67 -21.37 29.46
N PHE A 559 -2.23 -22.32 28.70
CA PHE A 559 -1.61 -22.89 27.50
C PHE A 559 -1.99 -22.16 26.20
N PHE A 560 -2.85 -21.14 26.24
CA PHE A 560 -3.10 -20.27 25.09
C PHE A 560 -1.85 -19.42 24.82
N GLN A 561 -1.41 -19.38 23.56
CA GLN A 561 -0.15 -18.73 23.16
C GLN A 561 -0.29 -17.88 21.88
N HIS A 562 -1.49 -17.75 21.29
CA HIS A 562 -1.62 -17.01 20.03
C HIS A 562 -1.29 -15.52 20.21
N ASP A 563 -1.56 -14.96 21.38
CA ASP A 563 -1.17 -13.59 21.75
C ASP A 563 0.35 -13.43 21.98
N LYS A 564 1.10 -14.53 21.98
CA LYS A 564 2.57 -14.58 22.15
C LYS A 564 3.33 -14.88 20.86
N ILE A 565 2.63 -15.20 19.77
CA ILE A 565 3.25 -15.47 18.46
C ILE A 565 4.12 -14.26 18.04
N GLY A 566 5.26 -14.54 17.40
CA GLY A 566 6.19 -13.51 16.97
C GLY A 566 6.94 -12.80 18.11
N THR A 567 6.96 -13.39 19.31
CA THR A 567 7.68 -12.89 20.49
C THR A 567 8.68 -13.91 21.02
N ALA A 568 9.52 -13.49 21.98
CA ALA A 568 10.47 -14.39 22.65
C ALA A 568 9.78 -15.52 23.45
N ALA A 569 8.50 -15.37 23.82
CA ALA A 569 7.75 -16.39 24.54
C ALA A 569 7.25 -17.54 23.62
N ALA A 570 7.22 -17.33 22.30
CA ALA A 570 6.89 -18.34 21.30
C ALA A 570 8.00 -18.43 20.23
N PRO A 571 9.20 -18.93 20.60
CA PRO A 571 10.35 -18.97 19.71
C PRO A 571 10.04 -19.76 18.42
N GLY A 572 10.61 -19.30 17.30
CA GLY A 572 10.40 -19.92 15.98
C GLY A 572 9.19 -19.39 15.20
N THR A 573 8.34 -18.56 15.82
CA THR A 573 7.10 -18.03 15.18
C THR A 573 7.25 -16.62 14.59
N GLY A 574 8.49 -16.18 14.33
CA GLY A 574 8.80 -14.83 13.84
C GLY A 574 9.17 -13.84 14.96
N THR A 575 9.24 -12.54 14.62
CA THR A 575 9.75 -11.49 15.52
C THR A 575 8.93 -10.20 15.55
N ASN A 576 7.82 -10.15 14.82
CA ASN A 576 6.98 -8.96 14.63
C ASN A 576 5.61 -9.07 15.31
N GLY A 577 5.48 -9.90 16.36
CA GLY A 577 4.23 -10.08 17.10
C GLY A 577 3.20 -10.98 16.39
N PRO A 578 2.02 -11.15 17.00
CA PRO A 578 1.12 -12.26 16.72
C PRO A 578 0.36 -12.14 15.39
N CYS A 579 0.00 -10.93 14.97
CA CYS A 579 -0.68 -10.71 13.70
C CYS A 579 0.27 -11.03 12.53
N ALA A 580 1.46 -10.43 12.56
CA ALA A 580 2.48 -10.65 11.53
C ALA A 580 2.99 -12.09 11.52
N GLY A 581 3.15 -12.70 12.70
CA GLY A 581 3.60 -14.08 12.83
C GLY A 581 2.73 -15.07 12.05
N CYS A 582 1.40 -14.88 12.01
CA CYS A 582 0.50 -15.72 11.22
C CYS A 582 0.27 -15.20 9.80
N HIS A 583 -0.08 -13.92 9.63
CA HIS A 583 -0.55 -13.38 8.35
C HIS A 583 0.57 -12.96 7.40
N MET A 584 1.78 -12.70 7.93
CA MET A 584 2.91 -12.19 7.14
C MET A 584 4.06 -13.20 7.03
N THR A 585 4.15 -14.21 7.91
CA THR A 585 5.15 -15.29 7.82
C THR A 585 4.69 -16.37 6.83
N THR A 586 4.55 -15.97 5.57
CA THR A 586 4.07 -16.80 4.46
C THR A 586 4.74 -16.34 3.15
N PRO A 587 4.92 -17.23 2.15
CA PRO A 587 5.37 -16.85 0.80
C PRO A 587 4.47 -15.81 0.09
N THR A 588 3.23 -15.64 0.56
CA THR A 588 2.24 -14.69 0.01
C THR A 588 1.86 -13.61 1.02
N SER A 589 2.87 -13.04 1.69
CA SER A 589 2.73 -12.13 2.85
C SER A 589 1.76 -10.96 2.66
N HIS A 590 1.60 -10.43 1.45
CA HIS A 590 0.75 -9.27 1.20
C HIS A 590 -0.66 -9.64 0.70
N LEU A 591 -1.01 -10.94 0.69
CA LEU A 591 -2.42 -11.38 0.64
C LEU A 591 -3.07 -11.26 2.02
N PHE A 592 -2.26 -11.16 3.09
CA PHE A 592 -2.70 -11.10 4.49
C PHE A 592 -3.55 -12.31 4.92
N LEU A 593 -3.35 -13.46 4.27
CA LEU A 593 -4.04 -14.70 4.59
C LEU A 593 -3.04 -15.79 5.00
N PRO A 594 -3.26 -16.47 6.14
CA PRO A 594 -2.40 -17.57 6.60
C PRO A 594 -2.74 -18.92 5.93
N VAL A 595 -3.74 -18.93 5.03
CA VAL A 595 -4.29 -20.10 4.34
C VAL A 595 -4.71 -19.76 2.92
N THR A 596 -4.82 -20.79 2.07
CA THR A 596 -5.45 -20.72 0.74
C THR A 596 -6.82 -21.38 0.80
N LYS A 597 -7.82 -20.77 0.16
CA LYS A 597 -9.18 -21.31 0.02
C LYS A 597 -9.54 -21.54 -1.45
N ASP A 598 -10.37 -22.53 -1.71
CA ASP A 598 -10.97 -22.74 -3.03
C ASP A 598 -12.27 -21.93 -3.22
N GLY A 599 -12.96 -22.13 -4.35
CA GLY A 599 -14.21 -21.42 -4.66
C GLY A 599 -15.40 -21.79 -3.78
N THR A 600 -15.33 -22.86 -3.00
CA THR A 600 -16.35 -23.27 -2.02
C THR A 600 -16.11 -22.67 -0.64
N GLY A 601 -14.90 -22.15 -0.40
CA GLY A 601 -14.47 -21.62 0.90
C GLY A 601 -13.63 -22.61 1.72
N ALA A 602 -13.49 -23.87 1.27
CA ALA A 602 -12.68 -24.87 1.93
C ALA A 602 -11.19 -24.49 1.92
N ILE A 603 -10.51 -24.70 3.04
CA ILE A 603 -9.07 -24.46 3.16
C ILE A 603 -8.34 -25.60 2.45
N THR A 604 -7.50 -25.24 1.47
CA THR A 604 -6.73 -26.21 0.66
C THR A 604 -5.25 -26.24 1.04
N ALA A 605 -4.74 -25.20 1.70
CA ALA A 605 -3.37 -25.16 2.18
C ALA A 605 -3.23 -24.21 3.38
N ILE A 606 -2.34 -24.55 4.30
CA ILE A 606 -1.85 -23.66 5.36
C ILE A 606 -0.57 -23.00 4.83
N THR A 607 -0.62 -21.70 4.56
CA THR A 607 0.50 -20.96 3.96
C THR A 607 1.41 -20.32 5.00
N SER A 608 0.88 -20.06 6.20
CA SER A 608 1.68 -19.64 7.36
C SER A 608 2.66 -20.73 7.77
N THR A 609 3.95 -20.39 7.81
CA THR A 609 4.99 -21.31 8.28
C THR A 609 5.14 -21.30 9.80
N ALA A 610 4.48 -20.37 10.50
CA ALA A 610 4.53 -20.29 11.96
C ALA A 610 3.72 -21.40 12.64
N CYS A 611 2.58 -21.80 12.05
CA CYS A 611 1.62 -22.74 12.66
C CYS A 611 2.28 -24.08 13.05
N VAL A 612 3.15 -24.62 12.18
CA VAL A 612 3.78 -25.93 12.36
C VAL A 612 4.71 -25.99 13.57
N THR A 613 5.12 -24.82 14.10
CA THR A 613 5.98 -24.72 15.29
C THR A 613 5.29 -25.27 16.54
N CYS A 614 3.97 -25.12 16.63
CA CYS A 614 3.17 -25.56 17.78
C CYS A 614 2.18 -26.66 17.40
N HIS A 615 1.61 -26.59 16.19
CA HIS A 615 0.62 -27.53 15.70
C HIS A 615 1.25 -28.64 14.87
N ALA A 616 2.04 -29.48 15.54
CA ALA A 616 2.66 -30.67 14.98
C ALA A 616 2.33 -31.92 15.82
N GLY A 617 2.66 -33.09 15.30
CA GLY A 617 2.44 -34.36 16.01
C GLY A 617 0.95 -34.63 16.28
N THR A 618 0.60 -34.90 17.54
CA THR A 618 -0.79 -35.17 17.96
C THR A 618 -1.71 -33.97 17.84
N PHE A 619 -1.16 -32.76 17.71
CA PHE A 619 -1.90 -31.51 17.51
C PHE A 619 -1.70 -30.94 16.10
N ALA A 620 -1.31 -31.80 15.15
CA ALA A 620 -1.05 -31.41 13.78
C ALA A 620 -2.26 -30.69 13.17
N LEU A 621 -2.01 -29.50 12.62
CA LEU A 621 -3.02 -28.74 11.90
C LEU A 621 -3.07 -29.22 10.45
N THR A 622 -4.27 -29.55 9.95
CA THR A 622 -4.49 -29.89 8.54
C THR A 622 -5.49 -28.91 7.90
N PRO A 623 -5.45 -28.72 6.57
CA PRO A 623 -6.46 -27.95 5.85
C PRO A 623 -7.89 -28.40 6.15
N GLU A 624 -8.13 -29.71 6.19
CA GLU A 624 -9.44 -30.30 6.48
C GLU A 624 -9.87 -30.03 7.91
N GLY A 625 -8.96 -30.16 8.88
CA GLY A 625 -9.25 -29.90 10.29
C GLY A 625 -9.56 -28.43 10.58
N LEU A 626 -8.86 -27.50 9.91
CA LEU A 626 -9.19 -26.07 9.99
C LEU A 626 -10.52 -25.74 9.32
N THR A 627 -10.81 -26.37 8.17
CA THR A 627 -12.11 -26.21 7.50
C THR A 627 -13.24 -26.66 8.42
N ALA A 628 -13.09 -27.81 9.08
CA ALA A 628 -14.07 -28.30 10.04
C ALA A 628 -14.26 -27.35 11.23
N GLU A 629 -13.17 -26.84 11.85
CA GLU A 629 -13.30 -25.88 12.97
C GLU A 629 -13.97 -24.57 12.53
N GLU A 630 -13.72 -24.10 11.30
CA GLU A 630 -14.41 -22.94 10.73
C GLU A 630 -15.91 -23.19 10.53
N GLU A 631 -16.28 -24.31 9.91
CA GLU A 631 -17.68 -24.69 9.68
C GLU A 631 -18.44 -24.87 11.00
N GLU A 632 -17.82 -25.52 11.99
CA GLU A 632 -18.36 -25.71 13.34
C GLU A 632 -18.52 -24.37 14.08
N TYR A 633 -17.57 -23.45 13.93
CA TYR A 633 -17.67 -22.08 14.44
C TYR A 633 -18.86 -21.34 13.82
N VAL A 634 -18.99 -21.36 12.48
CA VAL A 634 -20.13 -20.73 11.80
C VAL A 634 -21.45 -21.36 12.26
N ALA A 635 -21.51 -22.70 12.38
CA ALA A 635 -22.70 -23.40 12.89
C ALA A 635 -23.07 -22.96 14.32
N SER A 636 -22.09 -22.71 15.19
CA SER A 636 -22.35 -22.20 16.54
C SER A 636 -22.92 -20.77 16.54
N LEU A 637 -22.56 -19.94 15.55
CA LEU A 637 -23.17 -18.61 15.36
C LEU A 637 -24.59 -18.71 14.79
N GLU A 638 -24.87 -19.68 13.92
CA GLU A 638 -26.24 -19.99 13.49
C GLU A 638 -27.11 -20.42 14.69
N ALA A 639 -26.56 -21.22 15.60
CA ALA A 639 -27.26 -21.60 16.82
C ALA A 639 -27.55 -20.39 17.74
N LEU A 640 -26.61 -19.45 17.88
CA LEU A 640 -26.83 -18.22 18.63
C LEU A 640 -27.88 -17.32 17.96
N LYS A 641 -27.87 -17.17 16.63
CA LYS A 641 -28.93 -16.47 15.90
C LYS A 641 -30.29 -17.13 16.10
N ALA A 642 -30.37 -18.45 16.08
CA ALA A 642 -31.62 -19.17 16.33
C ALA A 642 -32.12 -18.98 17.77
N ALA A 643 -31.22 -18.91 18.75
CA ALA A 643 -31.56 -18.63 20.15
C ALA A 643 -32.10 -17.19 20.34
N LEU A 644 -31.48 -16.20 19.67
CA LEU A 644 -31.99 -14.83 19.58
C LEU A 644 -33.37 -14.76 18.90
N ALA A 645 -33.55 -15.46 17.78
CA ALA A 645 -34.82 -15.54 17.07
C ALA A 645 -35.92 -16.17 17.96
N GLY A 646 -35.57 -17.14 18.81
CA GLY A 646 -36.46 -17.69 19.84
C GLY A 646 -36.97 -16.66 20.86
N LYS A 647 -36.35 -15.48 20.93
CA LYS A 647 -36.78 -14.32 21.73
C LYS A 647 -37.30 -13.15 20.87
N GLY A 648 -37.59 -13.40 19.60
CA GLY A 648 -38.11 -12.41 18.66
C GLY A 648 -37.07 -11.41 18.13
N ILE A 649 -35.78 -11.74 18.26
CA ILE A 649 -34.65 -10.92 17.80
C ILE A 649 -34.05 -11.57 16.55
N LEU A 650 -34.34 -11.01 15.38
CA LEU A 650 -33.85 -11.53 14.09
C LEU A 650 -32.57 -10.82 13.68
N PHE A 651 -31.53 -11.58 13.34
CA PHE A 651 -30.34 -11.05 12.70
C PHE A 651 -30.51 -10.99 11.18
N PHE A 652 -30.14 -9.87 10.57
CA PHE A 652 -29.92 -9.74 9.14
C PHE A 652 -28.66 -8.92 8.87
N ASN A 653 -27.86 -9.29 7.88
CA ASN A 653 -26.56 -8.66 7.63
C ASN A 653 -26.67 -7.30 6.90
N ALA A 654 -27.44 -6.38 7.48
CA ALA A 654 -27.54 -4.98 7.08
C ALA A 654 -27.94 -4.16 8.30
N HIS A 655 -27.42 -2.93 8.43
CA HIS A 655 -27.79 -2.03 9.52
C HIS A 655 -29.31 -1.82 9.59
N PRO A 656 -29.97 -1.93 10.77
CA PRO A 656 -29.41 -1.98 12.14
C PRO A 656 -29.09 -3.38 12.71
N TYR A 657 -28.99 -4.40 11.86
CA TYR A 657 -28.65 -5.82 12.12
C TYR A 657 -29.68 -6.62 12.88
N PHE A 658 -30.34 -6.03 13.87
CA PHE A 658 -31.33 -6.71 14.69
C PHE A 658 -32.73 -6.12 14.47
N TYR A 659 -33.67 -6.99 14.16
CA TYR A 659 -35.05 -6.67 13.79
C TYR A 659 -36.02 -7.45 14.66
N ARG A 660 -37.25 -6.95 14.79
CA ARG A 660 -38.31 -7.69 15.48
C ARG A 660 -38.85 -8.80 14.56
N ASP A 661 -39.00 -9.99 15.12
CA ASP A 661 -39.80 -11.07 14.52
C ASP A 661 -41.29 -10.76 14.71
N THR A 662 -41.93 -10.19 13.70
CA THR A 662 -43.31 -9.69 13.80
C THR A 662 -44.35 -10.78 13.59
N ASN A 663 -43.99 -11.86 12.92
CA ASN A 663 -44.87 -12.99 12.65
C ASN A 663 -44.52 -14.25 13.47
N ALA A 664 -43.45 -14.20 14.27
CA ALA A 664 -42.96 -15.24 15.15
C ALA A 664 -42.52 -16.53 14.41
N ASN A 665 -42.06 -16.43 13.16
CA ASN A 665 -41.60 -17.58 12.37
C ASN A 665 -40.09 -17.85 12.52
N GLY A 666 -39.33 -16.97 13.17
CA GLY A 666 -37.88 -17.08 13.34
C GLY A 666 -37.04 -16.81 12.08
N ILE A 667 -37.64 -16.27 11.03
CA ILE A 667 -37.02 -16.02 9.71
C ILE A 667 -37.01 -14.52 9.46
N ALA A 668 -35.86 -13.98 9.03
CA ALA A 668 -35.74 -12.58 8.65
C ALA A 668 -36.44 -12.31 7.30
N ASP A 669 -37.74 -12.05 7.34
CA ASP A 669 -38.53 -11.78 6.13
C ASP A 669 -38.19 -10.40 5.52
N PRO A 670 -38.32 -10.21 4.19
CA PRO A 670 -38.08 -8.91 3.54
C PRO A 670 -38.92 -7.75 4.10
N GLY A 671 -40.13 -8.04 4.63
CA GLY A 671 -40.98 -7.03 5.29
C GLY A 671 -40.50 -6.64 6.69
N GLU A 672 -39.66 -7.46 7.31
CA GLU A 672 -39.15 -7.27 8.67
C GLU A 672 -37.74 -6.68 8.69
N THR A 673 -36.96 -6.90 7.62
CA THR A 673 -35.58 -6.40 7.45
C THR A 673 -35.52 -4.95 6.97
N VAL A 674 -36.46 -4.12 7.45
CA VAL A 674 -36.55 -2.68 7.17
C VAL A 674 -36.18 -1.87 8.42
N SER A 675 -35.56 -0.71 8.25
CA SER A 675 -35.03 0.10 9.37
C SER A 675 -36.09 0.52 10.40
N SER A 676 -37.34 0.70 10.00
CA SER A 676 -38.47 0.99 10.90
C SER A 676 -38.85 -0.19 11.82
N ASN A 677 -38.38 -1.40 11.50
CA ASN A 677 -38.59 -2.61 12.28
C ASN A 677 -37.39 -3.00 13.15
N ALA A 678 -36.44 -2.08 13.37
CA ALA A 678 -35.32 -2.28 14.28
C ALA A 678 -35.75 -2.81 15.65
N PHE A 679 -35.02 -3.79 16.17
CA PHE A 679 -35.16 -4.24 17.54
C PHE A 679 -34.50 -3.22 18.47
N THR A 680 -35.29 -2.63 19.36
CA THR A 680 -34.84 -1.55 20.26
C THR A 680 -35.21 -1.77 21.71
N ASN A 681 -36.21 -2.59 22.00
CA ASN A 681 -36.69 -2.84 23.36
C ASN A 681 -36.00 -4.05 23.98
N TRP A 682 -34.75 -3.88 24.41
CA TRP A 682 -33.93 -4.94 25.00
C TRP A 682 -34.45 -5.36 26.38
N ALA A 683 -35.01 -4.40 27.13
CA ALA A 683 -35.68 -4.70 28.41
C ALA A 683 -36.95 -5.53 28.23
N GLY A 684 -37.54 -5.58 27.02
CA GLY A 684 -38.72 -6.38 26.73
C GLY A 684 -38.52 -7.89 26.85
N VAL A 685 -37.29 -8.39 26.83
CA VAL A 685 -37.00 -9.83 26.89
C VAL A 685 -36.98 -10.35 28.33
N TYR A 686 -36.17 -9.74 29.20
CA TYR A 686 -36.00 -10.17 30.62
C TYR A 686 -36.12 -9.04 31.65
N GLY A 687 -36.56 -7.85 31.24
CA GLY A 687 -36.76 -6.69 32.11
C GLY A 687 -35.55 -5.75 32.21
N LEU A 688 -35.75 -4.64 32.92
CA LEU A 688 -34.77 -3.54 33.06
C LEU A 688 -33.46 -3.93 33.73
N ALA A 689 -33.42 -5.01 34.53
CA ALA A 689 -32.19 -5.43 35.19
C ALA A 689 -31.22 -6.17 34.25
N LEU A 690 -31.71 -6.66 33.11
CA LEU A 690 -30.99 -7.61 32.25
C LEU A 690 -30.92 -7.15 30.79
N TRP A 691 -31.39 -5.94 30.45
CA TRP A 691 -31.43 -5.47 29.07
C TRP A 691 -30.03 -5.39 28.43
N GLN A 692 -28.99 -5.07 29.22
CA GLN A 692 -27.60 -5.02 28.77
C GLN A 692 -27.10 -6.41 28.36
N ASP A 693 -27.45 -7.45 29.12
CA ASP A 693 -27.11 -8.84 28.82
C ASP A 693 -27.84 -9.34 27.55
N VAL A 694 -29.09 -8.92 27.34
CA VAL A 694 -29.84 -9.21 26.10
C VAL A 694 -29.17 -8.55 24.89
N MET A 695 -28.80 -7.28 24.99
CA MET A 695 -28.03 -6.61 23.94
C MET A 695 -26.64 -7.25 23.79
N GLY A 696 -26.03 -7.71 24.87
CA GLY A 696 -24.75 -8.40 24.90
C GLY A 696 -24.73 -9.69 24.08
N ALA A 697 -25.79 -10.50 24.16
CA ALA A 697 -25.95 -11.68 23.30
C ALA A 697 -25.97 -11.32 21.80
N ALA A 698 -26.75 -10.29 21.44
CA ALA A 698 -26.81 -9.77 20.07
C ALA A 698 -25.46 -9.16 19.64
N PHE A 699 -24.79 -8.45 20.54
CA PHE A 699 -23.47 -7.87 20.32
C PHE A 699 -22.44 -8.94 19.99
N ASN A 700 -22.37 -10.01 20.81
CA ASN A 700 -21.45 -11.12 20.59
C ASN A 700 -21.74 -11.85 19.27
N ALA A 701 -23.01 -12.05 18.91
CA ALA A 701 -23.38 -12.63 17.62
C ALA A 701 -22.85 -11.77 16.46
N ASN A 702 -23.18 -10.48 16.44
CA ASN A 702 -22.76 -9.58 15.38
C ASN A 702 -21.23 -9.39 15.32
N LEU A 703 -20.57 -9.31 16.47
CA LEU A 703 -19.11 -9.22 16.59
C LEU A 703 -18.42 -10.41 15.88
N LEU A 704 -18.84 -11.63 16.23
CA LEU A 704 -18.19 -12.87 15.80
C LEU A 704 -18.56 -13.24 14.35
N ILE A 705 -19.78 -12.91 13.90
CA ILE A 705 -20.17 -13.02 12.48
C ILE A 705 -19.23 -12.17 11.59
N HIS A 706 -18.77 -11.02 12.10
CA HIS A 706 -17.86 -10.12 11.40
C HIS A 706 -16.38 -10.33 11.78
N ASP A 707 -16.05 -11.40 12.50
CA ASP A 707 -14.71 -11.96 12.62
C ASP A 707 -14.69 -13.40 12.08
N PRO A 708 -14.56 -13.60 10.75
CA PRO A 708 -14.56 -14.93 10.16
C PRO A 708 -13.37 -15.78 10.63
N GLY A 709 -12.33 -15.18 11.22
CA GLY A 709 -11.19 -15.88 11.80
C GLY A 709 -11.31 -16.14 13.31
N GLY A 710 -12.47 -15.89 13.92
CA GLY A 710 -12.67 -15.99 15.38
C GLY A 710 -12.34 -17.37 15.97
N TYR A 711 -12.44 -18.43 15.17
CA TYR A 711 -12.03 -19.78 15.54
C TYR A 711 -10.51 -19.97 15.66
N ALA A 712 -9.71 -19.09 15.05
CA ALA A 712 -8.25 -19.12 15.08
C ALA A 712 -7.67 -18.01 15.97
N HIS A 713 -8.23 -16.80 15.94
CA HIS A 713 -7.72 -15.67 16.73
C HIS A 713 -7.71 -15.99 18.23
N ASN A 714 -8.86 -16.41 18.77
CA ASN A 714 -8.96 -16.89 20.15
C ASN A 714 -10.19 -17.79 20.33
N ARG A 715 -10.04 -19.08 19.98
CA ARG A 715 -11.15 -20.04 20.03
C ARG A 715 -11.79 -20.16 21.41
N PHE A 716 -11.03 -20.01 22.50
CA PHE A 716 -11.56 -20.14 23.85
C PHE A 716 -12.44 -18.96 24.20
N TYR A 717 -12.00 -17.75 23.86
CA TYR A 717 -12.79 -16.55 24.04
C TYR A 717 -14.05 -16.57 23.18
N SER A 718 -13.93 -16.87 21.88
CA SER A 718 -15.07 -17.02 20.96
C SER A 718 -16.10 -18.02 21.47
N LYS A 719 -15.66 -19.24 21.84
CA LYS A 719 -16.55 -20.27 22.38
C LYS A 719 -17.26 -19.82 23.65
N ARG A 720 -16.58 -19.13 24.57
CA ARG A 720 -17.19 -18.63 25.82
C ARG A 720 -18.22 -17.54 25.56
N LEU A 721 -17.95 -16.60 24.65
CA LEU A 721 -18.92 -15.57 24.27
C LEU A 721 -20.17 -16.18 23.64
N ILE A 722 -20.01 -17.14 22.73
CA ILE A 722 -21.14 -17.85 22.11
C ILE A 722 -21.91 -18.67 23.15
N TRP A 723 -21.18 -19.47 23.96
CA TRP A 723 -21.75 -20.30 25.02
C TRP A 723 -22.61 -19.47 25.96
N ASP A 724 -22.03 -18.45 26.57
CA ASP A 724 -22.73 -17.65 27.59
C ASP A 724 -23.87 -16.84 26.98
N SER A 725 -23.77 -16.44 25.71
CA SER A 725 -24.86 -15.77 25.00
C SER A 725 -26.03 -16.70 24.72
N ILE A 726 -25.78 -17.96 24.36
CA ILE A 726 -26.83 -18.97 24.18
C ILE A 726 -27.47 -19.33 25.53
N ASP A 727 -26.63 -19.61 26.54
CA ASP A 727 -27.04 -19.93 27.93
C ASP A 727 -27.97 -18.83 28.45
N PHE A 728 -27.51 -17.57 28.43
CA PHE A 728 -28.29 -16.45 28.91
C PHE A 728 -29.55 -16.17 28.07
N ILE A 729 -29.43 -16.10 26.74
CA ILE A 729 -30.58 -15.66 25.93
C ILE A 729 -31.73 -16.67 25.97
N PHE A 730 -31.46 -17.93 26.29
CA PHE A 730 -32.47 -18.98 26.34
C PHE A 730 -33.50 -18.78 27.45
N ASP A 731 -33.09 -18.46 28.68
CA ASP A 731 -34.01 -18.33 29.82
C ASP A 731 -33.71 -17.15 30.78
N GLY A 732 -32.68 -16.36 30.50
CA GLY A 732 -32.30 -15.16 31.26
C GLY A 732 -31.36 -15.45 32.41
N VAL A 733 -30.84 -16.66 32.55
CA VAL A 733 -29.87 -17.04 33.57
C VAL A 733 -28.66 -17.76 32.97
N LEU A 734 -27.56 -17.82 33.71
CA LEU A 734 -26.34 -18.52 33.32
C LEU A 734 -26.24 -19.84 34.08
N ASN A 735 -26.77 -20.94 33.52
CA ASN A 735 -26.90 -22.23 34.20
C ASN A 735 -26.21 -23.41 33.45
N ASN A 736 -25.59 -23.14 32.30
CA ASN A 736 -24.94 -24.08 31.37
C ASN A 736 -25.88 -25.05 30.64
N ASP A 737 -27.11 -24.65 30.35
CA ASP A 737 -28.11 -25.47 29.62
C ASP A 737 -28.02 -25.38 28.09
N VAL A 738 -26.90 -24.89 27.56
CA VAL A 738 -26.65 -24.63 26.12
C VAL A 738 -27.08 -25.78 25.20
N THR A 739 -26.88 -27.04 25.59
CA THR A 739 -27.36 -28.18 24.77
C THR A 739 -28.88 -28.19 24.64
N ALA A 740 -29.60 -27.99 25.75
CA ALA A 740 -31.06 -27.90 25.74
C ALA A 740 -31.55 -26.65 25.00
N ALA A 741 -30.84 -25.52 25.16
CA ALA A 741 -31.14 -24.29 24.44
C ALA A 741 -31.06 -24.47 22.90
N ILE A 742 -30.03 -25.19 22.42
CA ILE A 742 -29.85 -25.53 21.00
C ILE A 742 -30.92 -26.51 20.52
N ASP A 743 -31.16 -27.59 21.27
CA ASP A 743 -32.15 -28.61 20.90
C ASP A 743 -33.59 -28.05 20.85
N ALA A 744 -33.88 -27.04 21.68
CA ALA A 744 -35.14 -26.30 21.63
C ALA A 744 -35.32 -25.54 20.31
N GLN A 745 -34.24 -25.03 19.69
CA GLN A 745 -34.34 -24.35 18.39
C GLN A 745 -34.56 -25.33 17.24
N VAL A 746 -34.02 -26.55 17.34
CA VAL A 746 -34.33 -27.64 16.39
C VAL A 746 -35.79 -28.02 16.48
N THR A 747 -36.31 -28.20 17.70
CA THR A 747 -37.72 -28.52 17.95
C THR A 747 -38.66 -27.44 17.40
N ALA A 748 -38.25 -26.19 17.49
CA ALA A 748 -38.99 -25.05 16.96
C ALA A 748 -38.74 -24.76 15.47
N ALA A 749 -38.00 -25.64 14.76
CA ALA A 749 -37.67 -25.52 13.34
C ALA A 749 -36.91 -24.22 12.95
N ARG A 750 -36.19 -23.60 13.88
CA ARG A 750 -35.32 -22.44 13.64
C ARG A 750 -33.87 -22.81 13.32
N LEU A 751 -33.49 -24.06 13.57
CA LEU A 751 -32.16 -24.60 13.32
C LEU A 751 -32.30 -26.05 12.82
N ASP A 752 -31.57 -26.44 11.79
CA ASP A 752 -31.56 -27.84 11.34
C ASP A 752 -30.66 -28.72 12.23
N SER A 753 -30.93 -30.03 12.23
CA SER A 753 -30.21 -30.98 13.09
C SER A 753 -28.72 -31.11 12.77
N ALA A 754 -28.29 -30.88 11.53
CA ALA A 754 -26.89 -30.98 11.14
C ALA A 754 -26.10 -29.78 11.69
N THR A 755 -26.64 -28.57 11.51
CA THR A 755 -26.07 -27.33 12.07
C THR A 755 -26.05 -27.38 13.60
N ALA A 756 -27.12 -27.88 14.25
CA ALA A 756 -27.14 -28.07 15.70
C ALA A 756 -26.05 -29.04 16.20
N THR A 757 -25.78 -30.10 15.43
CA THR A 757 -24.73 -31.07 15.78
C THR A 757 -23.34 -30.44 15.66
N ALA A 758 -23.07 -29.71 14.57
CA ALA A 758 -21.81 -29.00 14.38
C ALA A 758 -21.59 -27.88 15.42
N ALA A 759 -22.63 -27.13 15.77
CA ALA A 759 -22.58 -26.12 16.83
C ALA A 759 -22.19 -26.71 18.19
N LYS A 760 -22.79 -27.85 18.56
CA LYS A 760 -22.46 -28.56 19.81
C LYS A 760 -21.06 -29.17 19.78
N ALA A 761 -20.59 -29.63 18.62
CA ALA A 761 -19.20 -30.08 18.44
C ALA A 761 -18.22 -28.93 18.70
N TYR A 762 -18.47 -27.74 18.14
CA TYR A 762 -17.66 -26.56 18.38
C TYR A 762 -17.59 -26.18 19.86
N LEU A 763 -18.76 -26.05 20.50
CA LEU A 763 -18.88 -25.53 21.86
C LEU A 763 -18.44 -26.54 22.93
N GLY A 764 -18.52 -27.83 22.62
CA GLY A 764 -18.24 -28.92 23.55
C GLY A 764 -19.41 -29.20 24.50
N ALA A 765 -19.22 -30.18 25.39
CA ALA A 765 -20.25 -30.59 26.37
C ALA A 765 -20.28 -29.72 27.63
N THR A 766 -19.23 -28.93 27.88
CA THR A 766 -19.08 -28.04 29.03
C THR A 766 -18.45 -26.73 28.57
N ARG A 767 -18.78 -25.62 29.26
CA ARG A 767 -18.21 -24.30 28.98
C ARG A 767 -16.67 -24.35 28.88
N PRO A 768 -16.07 -23.94 27.75
CA PRO A 768 -14.62 -24.00 27.52
C PRO A 768 -13.77 -23.11 28.42
#